data_AF-A0AAV3HWQ4-F1
#
_entry.id   AF-A0AAV3HWQ4-F1
#
_cell.length_a   1.000
_cell.length_b   1.000
_cell.length_c   1.000
_cell.angle_alpha   90.00
_cell.angle_beta   90.00
_cell.angle_gamma   90.00
#
_symmetry.space_group_name_H-M   'P 1'
#
loop_
_entity.id
_entity.type
_entity.pdbx_description
1 polymer ?
#
loop_
_entity_poly.entity_id
_entity_poly.type
_entity_poly.pdbx_seq_one_letter_code
_entity_poly.pdbx_strand_id
1 'polypeptide(L)'
;MKALLLLVTCSTLFLTACNDTETGTELVTPPQQQEVELPKTPDVEPTPDPIQPPESEKPPLPPVDTPPVMPPKAEPKPDPVPEKQPDQNQDKQPDENTTQQPDQNQDKQPEPPVVAPDPTPVPVPPSAFTLTAPTLVTGKTFLFQWQTSQNADEYTLCRKNTTATDNCDVLSSGLTEANKQVELNSLLSTNETYFVVASNKDGDQKSNEVSIEPSALLNAIGLLKASNTDSNDNYGNAVAVSNDGSTIAVSAFKESGIANDPTANSAALSGAIYVYRKTNGIWNEVAYLKAPNADDKDEFGYAIALSGDGNTLAVSTINEASSATGIDGNQLDNLAPASGAVYLYVNSGSSWQSQAYIKSSNSNLVDSFGFSVSLDSDGTTLLVGAPGESSSAQSINGDETDNTGSLSGAAYVFELQNNQWAQTAYLKSTNSDKLDSFGYDVALSEDGLTAVVGSPGEDSNATSVNGDEMDNSSDNSGSAYVFVHNGTTWAQDSYLKASNSDSEDQFGHSVDVNSDGTVIAIGAFNEASDSEINGNESDNSASGAGAAYLFYKSQAGWQQEDYMKAVNSDASDKFGSDVQLSSNGKALVVGAPDEASSSQGLDGDVQLNDASTAGAVYLFTDVEGTWQQTEYIKSRNTDAGDGFGGAIAISGDGNTLVVGAKDEASDGSDFNDNSSSGSGAAYIY
;
A
#
# COMPACT_ATOMS: atom_id res chain seq x y z
N MET A 1 6.26 19.25 27.58
CA MET A 1 5.36 19.01 28.75
C MET A 1 3.97 19.69 28.72
N LYS A 2 3.56 20.41 27.66
CA LYS A 2 2.16 20.91 27.50
C LYS A 2 1.54 20.67 26.11
N ALA A 3 2.22 19.94 25.22
CA ALA A 3 1.74 19.64 23.87
C ALA A 3 1.26 18.19 23.67
N LEU A 4 1.64 17.24 24.54
CA LEU A 4 1.43 15.81 24.28
C LEU A 4 0.23 15.17 25.01
N LEU A 5 -0.58 15.96 25.74
CA LEU A 5 -1.85 15.47 26.31
C LEU A 5 -3.03 15.63 25.33
N LEU A 6 -2.76 15.84 24.04
CA LEU A 6 -3.79 16.13 23.03
C LEU A 6 -3.98 15.03 21.98
N LEU A 7 -3.18 13.96 21.97
CA LEU A 7 -3.27 12.88 20.98
C LEU A 7 -3.97 11.60 21.49
N VAL A 8 -4.34 11.56 22.77
CA VAL A 8 -5.26 10.56 23.31
C VAL A 8 -6.36 11.30 24.08
N THR A 9 -7.56 11.36 23.49
CA THR A 9 -8.80 12.08 23.89
C THR A 9 -8.97 13.53 23.38
N CYS A 10 -9.74 13.74 22.30
CA CYS A 10 -10.99 14.54 22.28
C CYS A 10 -11.68 14.53 20.89
N SER A 11 -12.54 13.53 20.65
CA SER A 11 -13.75 13.73 19.85
C SER A 11 -14.93 13.69 20.80
N THR A 12 -15.50 14.86 21.14
CA THR A 12 -16.93 15.05 21.41
C THR A 12 -17.22 16.50 21.80
N LEU A 13 -18.03 17.15 20.95
CA LEU A 13 -18.82 18.32 21.29
C LEU A 13 -19.64 18.07 22.56
N PHE A 14 -19.53 18.97 23.55
CA PHE A 14 -20.58 19.20 24.53
C PHE A 14 -20.70 20.70 24.80
N LEU A 15 -21.61 21.38 24.08
CA LEU A 15 -22.10 22.70 24.49
C LEU A 15 -23.44 23.03 23.82
N THR A 16 -24.53 22.42 24.29
CA THR A 16 -25.86 23.03 24.24
C THR A 16 -26.83 22.35 25.20
N ALA A 17 -27.03 22.95 26.38
CA ALA A 17 -28.33 23.17 27.03
C ALA A 17 -28.13 23.55 28.51
N CYS A 18 -28.36 24.83 28.82
CA CYS A 18 -29.16 25.34 29.95
C CYS A 18 -28.72 26.78 30.30
N ASN A 19 -29.34 27.74 29.63
CA ASN A 19 -29.67 29.01 30.28
C ASN A 19 -30.85 28.73 31.21
N ASP A 20 -30.68 28.89 32.51
CA ASP A 20 -31.43 29.88 33.29
C ASP A 20 -31.21 29.76 34.81
N THR A 21 -31.18 30.94 35.42
CA THR A 21 -31.37 31.31 36.84
C THR A 21 -30.20 31.29 37.82
N GLU A 22 -29.90 32.52 38.23
CA GLU A 22 -29.17 32.99 39.41
C GLU A 22 -29.58 32.27 40.72
N THR A 23 -28.60 32.02 41.60
CA THR A 23 -28.43 32.66 42.93
C THR A 23 -27.62 31.77 43.87
N GLY A 24 -26.79 32.39 44.72
CA GLY A 24 -26.44 31.81 46.02
C GLY A 24 -25.00 31.36 46.20
N THR A 25 -24.16 32.30 46.61
CA THR A 25 -22.89 32.06 47.32
C THR A 25 -23.11 31.28 48.63
N GLU A 26 -22.32 30.23 48.89
CA GLU A 26 -21.77 29.94 50.22
C GLU A 26 -20.53 29.04 50.10
N LEU A 27 -19.40 29.56 50.61
CA LEU A 27 -18.12 28.86 50.75
C LEU A 27 -18.20 27.91 51.95
N VAL A 28 -18.03 26.60 51.72
CA VAL A 28 -17.80 25.62 52.78
C VAL A 28 -16.45 24.94 52.52
N THR A 29 -15.53 25.13 53.46
CA THR A 29 -14.23 24.46 53.55
C THR A 29 -14.38 22.94 53.77
N PRO A 30 -13.60 22.07 53.13
CA PRO A 30 -13.62 20.64 53.41
C PRO A 30 -12.86 20.30 54.72
N PRO A 31 -13.28 19.27 55.47
CA PRO A 31 -12.59 18.83 56.68
C PRO A 31 -11.35 17.98 56.35
N GLN A 32 -10.35 18.06 57.23
CA GLN A 32 -9.10 17.30 57.18
C GLN A 32 -9.34 15.79 57.25
N GLN A 33 -8.67 15.03 56.37
CA GLN A 33 -8.58 13.58 56.44
C GLN A 33 -7.64 13.17 57.59
N GLN A 34 -8.13 12.28 58.46
CA GLN A 34 -7.34 11.53 59.42
C GLN A 34 -6.63 10.38 58.69
N GLU A 35 -5.31 10.30 58.84
CA GLU A 35 -4.51 9.13 58.48
C GLU A 35 -4.93 7.94 59.36
N VAL A 36 -5.22 6.81 58.70
CA VAL A 36 -5.44 5.51 59.34
C VAL A 36 -4.17 4.68 59.14
N GLU A 37 -3.43 4.41 60.22
CA GLU A 37 -2.31 3.48 60.22
C GLU A 37 -2.78 2.04 59.94
N LEU A 38 -2.19 1.40 58.92
CA LEU A 38 -2.34 -0.04 58.66
C LEU A 38 -1.38 -0.86 59.55
N PRO A 39 -1.81 -2.04 60.04
CA PRO A 39 -1.00 -2.86 60.95
C PRO A 39 0.14 -3.59 60.22
N LYS A 40 1.30 -3.62 60.89
CA LYS A 40 2.52 -4.34 60.46
C LYS A 40 2.28 -5.84 60.35
N THR A 41 2.72 -6.43 59.25
CA THR A 41 2.87 -7.87 59.04
C THR A 41 4.05 -8.44 59.86
N PRO A 42 3.97 -9.69 60.36
CA PRO A 42 5.05 -10.32 61.11
C PRO A 42 6.11 -10.97 60.18
N ASP A 43 7.35 -10.94 60.65
CA ASP A 43 8.56 -11.49 60.01
C ASP A 43 8.42 -12.97 59.62
N VAL A 44 8.84 -13.29 58.39
CA VAL A 44 9.01 -14.65 57.87
C VAL A 44 10.50 -15.01 57.91
N GLU A 45 10.84 -16.11 58.58
CA GLU A 45 12.20 -16.68 58.63
C GLU A 45 12.68 -17.16 57.23
N PRO A 46 13.99 -17.08 56.94
CA PRO A 46 14.52 -17.49 55.63
C PRO A 46 14.57 -19.01 55.48
N THR A 47 14.04 -19.52 54.37
CA THR A 47 14.21 -20.91 53.91
C THR A 47 15.64 -21.18 53.41
N PRO A 48 16.17 -22.41 53.56
CA PRO A 48 17.55 -22.73 53.17
C PRO A 48 17.71 -22.91 51.65
N ASP A 49 18.90 -22.59 51.16
CA ASP A 49 19.33 -22.63 49.75
C ASP A 49 19.03 -23.97 49.03
N PRO A 50 18.67 -23.93 47.73
CA PRO A 50 18.49 -25.13 46.94
C PRO A 50 19.83 -25.80 46.58
N ILE A 51 19.87 -27.11 46.78
CA ILE A 51 20.96 -28.03 46.44
C ILE A 51 21.17 -28.05 44.91
N GLN A 52 22.41 -27.84 44.47
CA GLN A 52 22.82 -27.99 43.06
C GLN A 52 22.57 -29.42 42.55
N PRO A 53 21.99 -29.61 41.35
CA PRO A 53 21.96 -30.92 40.69
C PRO A 53 23.35 -31.28 40.12
N PRO A 54 23.68 -32.58 40.00
CA PRO A 54 24.99 -33.03 39.52
C PRO A 54 25.16 -32.80 38.01
N GLU A 55 26.37 -32.42 37.61
CA GLU A 55 26.80 -32.29 36.21
C GLU A 55 26.56 -33.61 35.44
N SER A 56 25.80 -33.53 34.35
CA SER A 56 25.67 -34.60 33.38
C SER A 56 26.79 -34.48 32.34
N GLU A 57 27.67 -35.49 32.30
CA GLU A 57 28.69 -35.63 31.26
C GLU A 57 28.01 -35.74 29.87
N LYS A 58 28.37 -34.81 28.98
CA LYS A 58 27.98 -34.80 27.57
C LYS A 58 28.64 -35.98 26.84
N PRO A 59 27.91 -36.87 26.14
CA PRO A 59 28.54 -37.90 25.32
C PRO A 59 29.23 -37.28 24.09
N PRO A 60 30.32 -37.89 23.58
CA PRO A 60 31.09 -37.34 22.48
C PRO A 60 30.28 -37.32 21.18
N LEU A 61 30.43 -36.23 20.42
CA LEU A 61 29.86 -36.05 19.08
C LEU A 61 30.37 -37.15 18.12
N PRO A 62 29.49 -37.75 17.30
CA PRO A 62 29.94 -38.62 16.20
C PRO A 62 30.69 -37.80 15.13
N PRO A 63 31.60 -38.42 14.37
CA PRO A 63 32.39 -37.73 13.36
C PRO A 63 31.50 -37.16 12.24
N VAL A 64 31.83 -35.95 11.82
CA VAL A 64 31.21 -35.24 10.68
C VAL A 64 31.52 -36.01 9.40
N ASP A 65 30.49 -36.62 8.80
CA ASP A 65 30.56 -37.12 7.43
C ASP A 65 30.58 -35.92 6.48
N THR A 66 31.72 -35.75 5.79
CA THR A 66 31.86 -34.85 4.65
C THR A 66 30.88 -35.23 3.54
N PRO A 67 30.09 -34.29 2.99
CA PRO A 67 29.22 -34.59 1.85
C PRO A 67 30.04 -34.92 0.60
N PRO A 68 29.53 -35.79 -0.30
CA PRO A 68 30.24 -36.17 -1.51
C PRO A 68 30.33 -35.00 -2.49
N VAL A 69 31.55 -34.77 -3.00
CA VAL A 69 31.85 -33.83 -4.07
C VAL A 69 31.05 -34.20 -5.33
N MET A 70 30.16 -33.32 -5.77
CA MET A 70 29.50 -33.42 -7.09
C MET A 70 30.56 -33.24 -8.20
N PRO A 71 30.55 -34.08 -9.25
CA PRO A 71 31.40 -33.83 -10.41
C PRO A 71 30.88 -32.62 -11.21
N PRO A 72 31.77 -31.85 -11.86
CA PRO A 72 31.37 -30.64 -12.58
C PRO A 72 30.48 -30.98 -13.77
N LYS A 73 29.39 -30.21 -13.90
CA LYS A 73 28.43 -30.24 -15.00
C LYS A 73 29.17 -29.82 -16.29
N ALA A 74 29.08 -30.65 -17.33
CA ALA A 74 29.68 -30.38 -18.63
C ALA A 74 28.99 -29.18 -19.30
N GLU A 75 29.80 -28.22 -19.75
CA GLU A 75 29.38 -27.08 -20.58
C GLU A 75 28.90 -27.54 -21.97
N PRO A 76 27.87 -26.90 -22.55
CA PRO A 76 27.49 -27.14 -23.93
C PRO A 76 28.51 -26.48 -24.89
N LYS A 77 29.01 -27.27 -25.84
CA LYS A 77 29.85 -26.79 -26.95
C LYS A 77 29.07 -25.81 -27.85
N PRO A 78 29.71 -24.73 -28.36
CA PRO A 78 29.13 -23.90 -29.40
C PRO A 78 29.25 -24.58 -30.77
N ASP A 79 28.16 -24.54 -31.54
CA ASP A 79 28.15 -24.93 -32.96
C ASP A 79 28.90 -23.90 -33.82
N PRO A 80 29.56 -24.32 -34.92
CA PRO A 80 30.44 -23.45 -35.68
C PRO A 80 29.70 -22.57 -36.70
N VAL A 81 30.12 -21.31 -36.75
CA VAL A 81 29.86 -20.31 -37.77
C VAL A 81 30.44 -20.75 -39.14
N PRO A 82 29.74 -20.58 -40.27
CA PRO A 82 30.38 -20.65 -41.58
C PRO A 82 30.98 -19.30 -41.96
N GLU A 83 32.31 -19.27 -42.07
CA GLU A 83 33.10 -18.16 -42.62
C GLU A 83 32.74 -17.87 -44.09
N LYS A 84 32.48 -16.59 -44.37
CA LYS A 84 32.65 -15.98 -45.69
C LYS A 84 34.13 -15.63 -45.89
N GLN A 85 34.69 -15.92 -47.07
CA GLN A 85 35.65 -15.08 -47.82
C GLN A 85 36.22 -15.89 -49.04
N PRO A 86 36.87 -15.25 -50.04
CA PRO A 86 36.47 -14.05 -50.78
C PRO A 86 36.57 -14.24 -52.31
N ASP A 87 36.06 -13.24 -53.03
CA ASP A 87 36.33 -12.93 -54.44
C ASP A 87 37.83 -12.91 -54.80
N GLN A 88 38.18 -13.30 -56.04
CA GLN A 88 38.71 -12.38 -57.07
C GLN A 88 39.39 -13.09 -58.27
N ASN A 89 39.09 -12.54 -59.47
CA ASN A 89 39.91 -12.39 -60.68
C ASN A 89 40.26 -13.64 -61.52
N GLN A 90 40.39 -13.61 -62.85
CA GLN A 90 40.12 -12.66 -63.95
C GLN A 90 40.39 -13.44 -65.27
N ASP A 91 39.79 -12.97 -66.36
CA ASP A 91 40.26 -12.98 -67.76
C ASP A 91 40.64 -14.30 -68.48
N LYS A 92 39.90 -14.61 -69.56
CA LYS A 92 40.34 -14.40 -70.98
C LYS A 92 39.39 -15.05 -72.00
N GLN A 93 38.94 -14.22 -72.96
CA GLN A 93 38.54 -14.59 -74.33
C GLN A 93 39.72 -15.18 -75.14
N PRO A 94 39.55 -15.57 -76.42
CA PRO A 94 38.43 -16.22 -77.13
C PRO A 94 38.93 -17.46 -77.92
N ASP A 95 38.08 -18.17 -78.67
CA ASP A 95 38.41 -18.59 -80.05
C ASP A 95 37.26 -19.31 -80.77
N GLU A 96 37.22 -19.00 -82.07
CA GLU A 96 36.37 -19.51 -83.14
C GLU A 96 36.57 -21.02 -83.38
N ASN A 97 35.55 -21.77 -83.81
CA ASN A 97 35.48 -22.26 -85.19
C ASN A 97 34.19 -23.00 -85.53
N THR A 98 33.81 -22.80 -86.78
CA THR A 98 32.71 -23.25 -87.62
C THR A 98 32.38 -24.75 -87.65
N THR A 99 31.10 -25.05 -87.94
CA THR A 99 30.73 -26.05 -88.97
C THR A 99 29.35 -25.76 -89.56
N GLN A 100 29.25 -25.95 -90.88
CA GLN A 100 28.18 -25.53 -91.78
C GLN A 100 27.05 -26.57 -91.93
N GLN A 101 25.81 -26.05 -92.09
CA GLN A 101 24.69 -26.48 -92.98
C GLN A 101 24.05 -27.89 -92.87
N PRO A 102 22.81 -28.13 -93.39
CA PRO A 102 21.96 -27.25 -94.21
C PRO A 102 20.48 -27.07 -93.79
N ASP A 103 19.92 -26.00 -94.35
CA ASP A 103 18.51 -25.73 -94.68
C ASP A 103 17.53 -26.91 -94.65
N GLN A 104 16.43 -26.72 -93.90
CA GLN A 104 15.08 -26.98 -94.42
C GLN A 104 14.12 -25.88 -93.99
N ASN A 105 13.69 -25.08 -94.97
CA ASN A 105 12.50 -24.25 -94.91
C ASN A 105 11.26 -25.15 -94.74
N GLN A 106 10.58 -25.02 -93.61
CA GLN A 106 9.15 -25.30 -93.50
C GLN A 106 8.48 -24.12 -92.79
N ASP A 107 7.48 -23.56 -93.48
CA ASP A 107 6.60 -22.51 -93.00
C ASP A 107 6.05 -22.82 -91.60
N LYS A 108 6.50 -22.06 -90.60
CA LYS A 108 5.81 -21.95 -89.31
C LYS A 108 4.93 -20.72 -89.32
N GLN A 109 3.67 -20.93 -88.94
CA GLN A 109 2.70 -19.91 -88.54
C GLN A 109 3.34 -18.76 -87.73
N PRO A 110 2.82 -17.53 -87.83
CA PRO A 110 3.23 -16.46 -86.93
C PRO A 110 2.94 -16.90 -85.48
N GLU A 111 3.98 -16.91 -84.65
CA GLU A 111 3.82 -16.97 -83.19
C GLU A 111 2.90 -15.82 -82.75
N PRO A 112 1.97 -16.07 -81.81
CA PRO A 112 1.24 -14.98 -81.19
C PRO A 112 2.25 -14.05 -80.49
N PRO A 113 1.97 -12.74 -80.41
CA PRO A 113 2.89 -11.79 -79.79
C PRO A 113 3.23 -12.28 -78.38
N VAL A 114 4.52 -12.30 -78.06
CA VAL A 114 5.01 -12.49 -76.70
C VAL A 114 4.34 -11.41 -75.85
N VAL A 115 3.33 -11.80 -75.08
CA VAL A 115 2.74 -10.96 -74.06
C VAL A 115 3.88 -10.68 -73.09
N ALA A 116 4.29 -9.41 -72.97
CA ALA A 116 5.24 -9.00 -71.95
C ALA A 116 4.78 -9.59 -70.61
N PRO A 117 5.68 -10.12 -69.75
CA PRO A 117 5.28 -10.53 -68.42
C PRO A 117 4.54 -9.35 -67.80
N ASP A 118 3.30 -9.59 -67.36
CA ASP A 118 2.51 -8.63 -66.61
C ASP A 118 3.44 -8.04 -65.54
N PRO A 119 3.57 -6.70 -65.41
CA PRO A 119 4.44 -6.14 -64.39
C PRO A 119 4.04 -6.78 -63.06
N THR A 120 5.00 -7.44 -62.41
CA THR A 120 4.79 -7.98 -61.06
C THR A 120 4.11 -6.89 -60.23
N PRO A 121 2.94 -7.15 -59.63
CA PRO A 121 2.20 -6.12 -58.92
C PRO A 121 3.15 -5.48 -57.91
N VAL A 122 3.31 -4.17 -58.02
CA VAL A 122 4.16 -3.40 -57.10
C VAL A 122 3.61 -3.66 -55.70
N PRO A 123 4.43 -4.10 -54.73
CA PRO A 123 3.97 -4.25 -53.34
C PRO A 123 3.35 -2.93 -52.89
N VAL A 124 2.10 -2.96 -52.44
CA VAL A 124 1.40 -1.75 -51.99
C VAL A 124 1.13 -1.92 -50.50
N PRO A 125 2.00 -1.39 -49.62
CA PRO A 125 1.73 -1.40 -48.18
C PRO A 125 0.50 -0.55 -47.86
N PRO A 126 -0.04 -0.66 -46.65
CA PRO A 126 -1.20 0.12 -46.23
C PRO A 126 -0.95 1.64 -46.32
N SER A 127 -1.98 2.42 -46.66
CA SER A 127 -1.86 3.89 -46.79
C SER A 127 -1.82 4.60 -45.43
N ALA A 128 -1.29 5.82 -45.37
CA ALA A 128 -1.36 6.65 -44.17
C ALA A 128 -2.82 6.84 -43.68
N PHE A 129 -2.98 6.91 -42.36
CA PHE A 129 -4.26 7.03 -41.65
C PHE A 129 -4.02 7.63 -40.26
N THR A 130 -5.10 7.99 -39.56
CA THR A 130 -5.04 8.73 -38.29
C THR A 130 -5.83 8.01 -37.20
N LEU A 131 -5.27 7.90 -36.00
CA LEU A 131 -5.93 7.51 -34.76
C LEU A 131 -6.45 8.77 -34.06
N THR A 132 -7.71 8.75 -33.61
CA THR A 132 -8.28 9.83 -32.79
C THR A 132 -8.00 9.58 -31.31
N ALA A 133 -8.01 10.64 -30.49
CA ALA A 133 -7.89 10.51 -29.05
C ALA A 133 -8.94 9.52 -28.51
N PRO A 134 -8.56 8.57 -27.63
CA PRO A 134 -9.49 7.60 -27.08
C PRO A 134 -10.56 8.28 -26.24
N THR A 135 -11.81 7.80 -26.33
CA THR A 135 -12.92 8.33 -25.53
C THR A 135 -13.33 7.35 -24.46
N LEU A 136 -13.63 7.86 -23.26
CA LEU A 136 -14.10 7.03 -22.16
C LEU A 136 -15.47 6.42 -22.49
N VAL A 137 -15.62 5.12 -22.27
CA VAL A 137 -16.89 4.38 -22.39
C VAL A 137 -17.52 4.20 -21.03
N THR A 138 -16.82 3.54 -20.10
CA THR A 138 -17.24 3.30 -18.71
C THR A 138 -16.06 2.78 -17.88
N GLY A 139 -15.97 3.17 -16.61
CA GLY A 139 -14.87 2.78 -15.72
C GLY A 139 -13.51 3.15 -16.33
N LYS A 140 -12.67 2.14 -16.60
CA LYS A 140 -11.39 2.30 -17.32
C LYS A 140 -11.41 1.78 -18.76
N THR A 141 -12.61 1.61 -19.34
CA THR A 141 -12.78 1.15 -20.73
C THR A 141 -12.83 2.33 -21.69
N PHE A 142 -11.91 2.37 -22.65
CA PHE A 142 -11.80 3.41 -23.67
C PHE A 142 -12.09 2.87 -25.06
N LEU A 143 -12.74 3.69 -25.88
CA LEU A 143 -12.98 3.44 -27.29
C LEU A 143 -11.86 4.09 -28.12
N PHE A 144 -11.06 3.26 -28.77
CA PHE A 144 -10.08 3.66 -29.78
C PHE A 144 -10.74 3.63 -31.15
N GLN A 145 -10.60 4.71 -31.92
CA GLN A 145 -11.15 4.81 -33.29
C GLN A 145 -10.13 5.40 -34.25
N TRP A 146 -10.03 4.86 -35.45
CA TRP A 146 -9.11 5.35 -36.46
C TRP A 146 -9.74 5.40 -37.84
N GLN A 147 -9.09 6.12 -38.75
CA GLN A 147 -9.44 6.10 -40.17
C GLN A 147 -9.02 4.76 -40.78
N THR A 148 -9.85 4.19 -41.66
CA THR A 148 -9.44 3.00 -42.41
C THR A 148 -8.25 3.31 -43.31
N SER A 149 -7.25 2.44 -43.28
CA SER A 149 -6.09 2.47 -44.18
C SER A 149 -6.40 1.68 -45.45
N GLN A 150 -6.14 2.26 -46.61
CA GLN A 150 -6.30 1.55 -47.89
C GLN A 150 -5.25 0.44 -47.97
N ASN A 151 -5.64 -0.73 -48.49
CA ASN A 151 -4.82 -1.94 -48.60
C ASN A 151 -4.45 -2.61 -47.26
N ALA A 152 -5.02 -2.18 -46.13
CA ALA A 152 -4.86 -2.90 -44.87
C ALA A 152 -5.68 -4.20 -44.85
N ASP A 153 -5.06 -5.31 -44.45
CA ASP A 153 -5.74 -6.58 -44.18
C ASP A 153 -6.18 -6.66 -42.71
N GLU A 154 -5.38 -6.10 -41.80
CA GLU A 154 -5.64 -6.07 -40.37
C GLU A 154 -5.01 -4.86 -39.66
N TYR A 155 -5.40 -4.66 -38.41
CA TYR A 155 -4.84 -3.65 -37.52
C TYR A 155 -4.38 -4.25 -36.19
N THR A 156 -3.33 -3.65 -35.62
CA THR A 156 -2.85 -3.89 -34.26
C THR A 156 -2.85 -2.58 -33.49
N LEU A 157 -3.56 -2.54 -32.36
CA LEU A 157 -3.56 -1.41 -31.43
C LEU A 157 -2.45 -1.58 -30.40
N CYS A 158 -1.61 -0.58 -30.29
CA CYS A 158 -0.41 -0.56 -29.45
C CYS A 158 -0.48 0.55 -28.42
N ARG A 159 -0.07 0.23 -27.19
CA ARG A 159 0.49 1.21 -26.26
C ARG A 159 1.98 1.36 -26.58
N LYS A 160 2.49 2.59 -26.57
CA LYS A 160 3.90 2.85 -26.86
C LYS A 160 4.77 2.34 -25.72
N ASN A 161 5.74 1.50 -26.06
CA ASN A 161 6.75 1.04 -25.14
C ASN A 161 8.09 0.92 -25.88
N THR A 162 9.03 1.82 -25.60
CA THR A 162 10.34 1.88 -26.28
C THR A 162 11.27 0.70 -25.98
N THR A 163 10.94 -0.10 -24.96
CA THR A 163 11.67 -1.33 -24.64
C THR A 163 11.10 -2.56 -25.35
N ALA A 164 9.87 -2.47 -25.86
CA ALA A 164 9.21 -3.52 -26.61
C ALA A 164 9.65 -3.53 -28.08
N THR A 165 9.56 -4.70 -28.71
CA THR A 165 9.77 -4.84 -30.15
C THR A 165 8.84 -3.90 -30.91
N ASP A 166 9.38 -3.21 -31.93
CA ASP A 166 8.66 -2.22 -32.74
C ASP A 166 8.01 -1.07 -31.97
N ASN A 167 8.46 -0.84 -30.74
CA ASN A 167 7.92 0.11 -29.78
C ASN A 167 6.44 -0.14 -29.41
N CYS A 168 5.94 -1.37 -29.58
CA CYS A 168 4.53 -1.72 -29.41
C CYS A 168 4.34 -2.71 -28.27
N ASP A 169 3.68 -2.26 -27.21
CA ASP A 169 2.97 -3.13 -26.27
C ASP A 169 1.57 -3.40 -26.82
N VAL A 170 1.31 -4.64 -27.26
CA VAL A 170 0.10 -4.99 -28.02
C VAL A 170 -1.10 -5.07 -27.10
N LEU A 171 -2.05 -4.15 -27.28
CA LEU A 171 -3.34 -4.17 -26.58
C LEU A 171 -4.37 -5.06 -27.29
N SER A 172 -4.33 -5.11 -28.63
CA SER A 172 -5.18 -5.98 -29.44
C SER A 172 -4.61 -6.10 -30.85
N SER A 173 -4.69 -7.29 -31.45
CA SER A 173 -4.21 -7.56 -32.81
C SER A 173 -5.28 -8.25 -33.66
N GLY A 174 -5.02 -8.39 -34.97
CA GLY A 174 -5.92 -9.09 -35.91
C GLY A 174 -7.27 -8.40 -36.10
N LEU A 175 -7.31 -7.08 -35.89
CA LEU A 175 -8.54 -6.30 -35.96
C LEU A 175 -8.88 -6.01 -37.43
N THR A 176 -10.14 -6.24 -37.83
CA THR A 176 -10.62 -5.90 -39.19
C THR A 176 -11.49 -4.64 -39.21
N GLU A 177 -11.94 -4.18 -38.05
CA GLU A 177 -12.73 -2.96 -37.89
C GLU A 177 -11.83 -1.81 -37.42
N ALA A 178 -12.18 -0.58 -37.81
CA ALA A 178 -11.40 0.61 -37.46
C ALA A 178 -11.77 1.19 -36.07
N ASN A 179 -12.11 0.31 -35.13
CA ASN A 179 -12.41 0.67 -33.75
C ASN A 179 -12.14 -0.51 -32.80
N LYS A 180 -11.87 -0.21 -31.53
CA LYS A 180 -11.73 -1.22 -30.48
C LYS A 180 -12.00 -0.59 -29.11
N GLN A 181 -12.80 -1.25 -28.29
CA GLN A 181 -12.87 -0.96 -26.86
C GLN A 181 -11.80 -1.76 -26.12
N VAL A 182 -11.05 -1.10 -25.24
CA VAL A 182 -9.99 -1.69 -24.41
C VAL A 182 -10.18 -1.18 -22.98
N GLU A 183 -10.20 -2.10 -22.02
CA GLU A 183 -10.04 -1.76 -20.61
C GLU A 183 -8.54 -1.59 -20.32
N LEU A 184 -8.18 -0.43 -19.76
CA LEU A 184 -6.81 -0.14 -19.35
C LEU A 184 -6.66 -0.49 -17.87
N ASN A 185 -5.64 -1.29 -17.55
CA ASN A 185 -5.48 -1.86 -16.21
C ASN A 185 -5.00 -0.80 -15.19
N SER A 186 -4.16 0.14 -15.62
CA SER A 186 -3.68 1.27 -14.83
C SER A 186 -3.88 2.56 -15.62
N LEU A 187 -4.24 3.64 -14.94
CA LEU A 187 -4.28 5.00 -15.48
C LEU A 187 -3.33 5.93 -14.71
N LEU A 188 -2.41 5.38 -13.91
CA LEU A 188 -1.40 6.09 -13.14
C LEU A 188 -0.25 6.59 -14.02
N SER A 189 -0.56 7.07 -15.22
CA SER A 189 0.41 7.72 -16.09
C SER A 189 -0.25 8.67 -17.09
N THR A 190 0.09 9.95 -17.03
CA THR A 190 -0.38 10.96 -18.00
C THR A 190 0.42 10.96 -19.31
N ASN A 191 1.60 10.34 -19.32
CA ASN A 191 2.55 10.38 -20.43
C ASN A 191 2.41 9.23 -21.44
N GLU A 192 1.44 8.33 -21.24
CA GLU A 192 1.22 7.23 -22.18
C GLU A 192 0.72 7.73 -23.55
N THR A 193 1.26 7.14 -24.61
CA THR A 193 0.77 7.33 -25.97
C THR A 193 0.42 6.01 -26.63
N TYR A 194 -0.52 6.08 -27.56
CA TYR A 194 -1.12 4.95 -28.25
C TYR A 194 -1.04 5.16 -29.76
N PHE A 195 -0.87 4.08 -30.51
CA PHE A 195 -0.87 4.11 -31.97
C PHE A 195 -1.44 2.80 -32.54
N VAL A 196 -1.81 2.83 -33.81
CA VAL A 196 -2.29 1.65 -34.54
C VAL A 196 -1.33 1.32 -35.67
N VAL A 197 -1.05 0.04 -35.87
CA VAL A 197 -0.33 -0.50 -37.02
C VAL A 197 -1.34 -1.12 -37.97
N ALA A 198 -1.41 -0.64 -39.21
CA ALA A 198 -2.12 -1.30 -40.30
C ALA A 198 -1.15 -2.20 -41.05
N SER A 199 -1.54 -3.44 -41.31
CA SER A 199 -0.65 -4.47 -41.88
C SER A 199 -1.29 -5.16 -43.08
N ASN A 200 -0.46 -5.53 -44.04
CA ASN A 200 -0.80 -6.48 -45.11
C ASN A 200 0.45 -7.29 -45.50
N LYS A 201 0.32 -8.19 -46.48
CA LYS A 201 1.45 -9.00 -46.97
C LYS A 201 2.63 -8.19 -47.55
N ASP A 202 2.40 -6.94 -47.92
CA ASP A 202 3.36 -6.05 -48.59
C ASP A 202 4.04 -5.07 -47.61
N GLY A 203 3.57 -4.96 -46.37
CA GLY A 203 4.23 -4.21 -45.28
C GLY A 203 3.27 -3.60 -44.27
N ASP A 204 3.83 -2.75 -43.41
CA ASP A 204 3.13 -2.08 -42.31
C ASP A 204 3.12 -0.55 -42.47
N GLN A 205 2.08 0.08 -41.92
CA GLN A 205 1.97 1.53 -41.79
C GLN A 205 1.46 1.87 -40.38
N LYS A 206 2.19 2.75 -39.67
CA LYS A 206 1.77 3.27 -38.36
C LYS A 206 0.88 4.50 -38.51
N SER A 207 -0.07 4.68 -37.60
CA SER A 207 -0.80 5.94 -37.41
C SER A 207 0.08 7.01 -36.72
N ASN A 208 -0.49 8.20 -36.49
CA ASN A 208 0.00 9.10 -35.44
C ASN A 208 -0.11 8.46 -34.04
N GLU A 209 0.65 8.99 -33.11
CA GLU A 209 0.48 8.72 -31.67
C GLU A 209 -0.57 9.67 -31.08
N VAL A 210 -1.35 9.18 -30.10
CA VAL A 210 -2.31 9.98 -29.32
C VAL A 210 -2.21 9.62 -27.85
N SER A 211 -2.49 10.58 -26.97
CA SER A 211 -2.71 10.33 -25.53
C SER A 211 -4.20 10.35 -25.22
N ILE A 212 -4.55 9.89 -24.02
CA ILE A 212 -5.89 10.08 -23.48
C ILE A 212 -6.02 11.54 -23.04
N GLU A 213 -7.14 12.18 -23.37
CA GLU A 213 -7.38 13.57 -22.95
C GLU A 213 -7.47 13.66 -21.42
N PRO A 214 -6.90 14.71 -20.79
CA PRO A 214 -6.96 14.87 -19.33
C PRO A 214 -8.38 14.80 -18.76
N SER A 215 -9.36 15.35 -19.47
CA SER A 215 -10.77 15.26 -19.06
C SER A 215 -11.33 13.83 -19.07
N ALA A 216 -10.84 12.96 -19.96
CA ALA A 216 -11.24 11.56 -20.01
C ALA A 216 -10.55 10.75 -18.90
N LEU A 217 -9.29 11.06 -18.56
CA LEU A 217 -8.59 10.50 -17.40
C LEU A 217 -9.29 10.89 -16.10
N LEU A 218 -9.57 12.18 -15.91
CA LEU A 218 -10.31 12.70 -14.77
C LEU A 218 -11.66 11.98 -14.61
N ASN A 219 -12.37 11.74 -15.72
CA ASN A 219 -13.66 11.05 -15.69
C ASN A 219 -13.55 9.53 -15.43
N ALA A 220 -12.37 8.94 -15.60
CA ALA A 220 -12.12 7.51 -15.42
C ALA A 220 -11.71 7.16 -13.97
N ILE A 221 -11.38 8.16 -13.14
CA ILE A 221 -11.17 7.97 -11.70
C ILE A 221 -12.45 7.39 -11.09
N GLY A 222 -12.33 6.19 -10.51
CA GLY A 222 -13.43 5.54 -9.82
C GLY A 222 -13.72 6.25 -8.50
N LEU A 223 -15.00 6.37 -8.14
CA LEU A 223 -15.43 6.81 -6.82
C LEU A 223 -16.24 5.70 -6.16
N LEU A 224 -15.89 5.37 -4.92
CA LEU A 224 -16.68 4.55 -4.02
C LEU A 224 -17.27 5.41 -2.91
N LYS A 225 -18.53 5.13 -2.62
CA LYS A 225 -19.33 5.72 -1.54
C LYS A 225 -20.05 4.62 -0.80
N ALA A 226 -20.31 4.82 0.48
CA ALA A 226 -21.19 3.96 1.27
C ALA A 226 -22.57 3.86 0.60
N SER A 227 -23.13 2.66 0.49
CA SER A 227 -24.48 2.46 -0.07
C SER A 227 -25.61 3.11 0.75
N ASN A 228 -25.30 3.50 2.00
CA ASN A 228 -26.13 4.18 2.99
C ASN A 228 -25.44 5.45 3.54
N THR A 229 -24.74 6.19 2.67
CA THR A 229 -24.01 7.44 2.99
C THR A 229 -24.78 8.36 3.96
N ASP A 230 -24.21 8.64 5.13
CA ASP A 230 -24.67 9.67 6.07
C ASP A 230 -23.49 10.58 6.49
N SER A 231 -23.82 11.73 7.04
CA SER A 231 -22.83 12.71 7.51
C SER A 231 -22.02 12.16 8.69
N ASN A 232 -20.71 12.44 8.69
CA ASN A 232 -19.74 12.01 9.71
C ASN A 232 -19.55 10.49 9.86
N ASP A 233 -19.95 9.68 8.88
CA ASP A 233 -19.64 8.25 8.86
C ASP A 233 -18.15 7.98 8.60
N ASN A 234 -17.43 8.98 8.05
CA ASN A 234 -16.01 8.96 7.73
C ASN A 234 -15.61 7.77 6.83
N TYR A 235 -16.37 7.55 5.76
CA TYR A 235 -16.05 6.54 4.75
C TYR A 235 -14.69 6.83 4.09
N GLY A 236 -13.84 5.83 3.93
CA GLY A 236 -12.46 6.03 3.43
C GLY A 236 -11.46 6.39 4.52
N ASN A 237 -11.78 6.20 5.81
CA ASN A 237 -10.79 6.35 6.89
C ASN A 237 -9.64 5.35 6.79
N ALA A 238 -9.94 4.12 6.37
CA ALA A 238 -8.97 3.10 6.03
C ALA A 238 -9.42 2.38 4.76
N VAL A 239 -8.46 1.99 3.93
CA VAL A 239 -8.68 1.28 2.66
C VAL A 239 -7.70 0.11 2.56
N ALA A 240 -8.11 -0.96 1.89
CA ALA A 240 -7.25 -2.09 1.57
C ALA A 240 -7.62 -2.67 0.19
N VAL A 241 -6.64 -3.18 -0.53
CA VAL A 241 -6.81 -3.80 -1.86
C VAL A 241 -6.06 -5.13 -1.93
N SER A 242 -6.63 -6.12 -2.62
CA SER A 242 -5.98 -7.42 -2.81
C SER A 242 -4.81 -7.31 -3.79
N ASN A 243 -3.89 -8.29 -3.77
CA ASN A 243 -2.68 -8.27 -4.61
C ASN A 243 -3.02 -8.22 -6.10
N ASP A 244 -4.12 -8.84 -6.51
CA ASP A 244 -4.61 -8.84 -7.90
C ASP A 244 -5.44 -7.59 -8.27
N GLY A 245 -5.63 -6.64 -7.35
CA GLY A 245 -6.41 -5.42 -7.56
C GLY A 245 -7.91 -5.68 -7.78
N SER A 246 -8.45 -6.86 -7.44
CA SER A 246 -9.82 -7.24 -7.75
C SER A 246 -10.81 -7.12 -6.58
N THR A 247 -10.32 -7.00 -5.35
CA THR A 247 -11.13 -6.81 -4.13
C THR A 247 -10.64 -5.58 -3.38
N ILE A 248 -11.57 -4.72 -2.96
CA ILE A 248 -11.30 -3.53 -2.14
C ILE A 248 -12.15 -3.62 -0.88
N ALA A 249 -11.59 -3.26 0.27
CA ALA A 249 -12.32 -2.98 1.49
C ALA A 249 -12.17 -1.50 1.85
N VAL A 250 -13.26 -0.86 2.26
CA VAL A 250 -13.28 0.54 2.69
C VAL A 250 -14.01 0.65 4.02
N SER A 251 -13.42 1.35 4.98
CA SER A 251 -14.05 1.57 6.28
C SER A 251 -14.87 2.85 6.33
N ALA A 252 -15.97 2.81 7.10
CA ALA A 252 -16.69 3.97 7.61
C ALA A 252 -16.80 3.79 9.12
N PHE A 253 -15.70 4.05 9.81
CA PHE A 253 -15.55 3.65 11.22
C PHE A 253 -16.50 4.39 12.19
N LYS A 254 -17.14 5.47 11.73
CA LYS A 254 -18.16 6.21 12.49
C LYS A 254 -19.59 5.97 12.01
N GLU A 255 -19.79 5.06 11.06
CA GLU A 255 -21.13 4.68 10.65
C GLU A 255 -21.94 4.13 11.83
N SER A 256 -23.20 4.56 11.93
CA SER A 256 -24.07 4.18 13.04
C SER A 256 -24.99 3.03 12.63
N GLY A 257 -24.96 1.94 13.40
CA GLY A 257 -25.98 0.90 13.27
C GLY A 257 -25.62 -0.47 13.83
N ILE A 258 -26.31 -1.51 13.37
CA ILE A 258 -26.09 -2.90 13.79
C ILE A 258 -26.12 -3.86 12.59
N ALA A 259 -25.45 -5.01 12.70
CA ALA A 259 -25.10 -5.87 11.56
C ALA A 259 -26.25 -6.34 10.64
N ASN A 260 -27.50 -6.27 11.09
CA ASN A 260 -28.67 -6.77 10.35
C ASN A 260 -29.56 -5.68 9.74
N ASP A 261 -29.20 -4.40 9.89
CA ASP A 261 -29.96 -3.29 9.31
C ASP A 261 -29.03 -2.09 9.01
N PRO A 262 -28.56 -1.94 7.75
CA PRO A 262 -27.70 -0.83 7.33
C PRO A 262 -28.44 0.53 7.31
N THR A 263 -29.74 0.56 7.61
CA THR A 263 -30.52 1.82 7.71
C THR A 263 -30.84 2.19 9.16
N ALA A 264 -30.47 1.34 10.12
CA ALA A 264 -30.75 1.56 11.53
C ALA A 264 -29.59 2.29 12.20
N ASN A 265 -29.79 3.54 12.62
CA ASN A 265 -28.78 4.30 13.37
C ASN A 265 -28.86 4.02 14.89
N SER A 266 -29.02 2.75 15.28
CA SER A 266 -29.36 2.37 16.66
C SER A 266 -28.16 2.19 17.61
N ALA A 267 -26.95 2.00 17.07
CA ALA A 267 -25.69 2.05 17.84
C ALA A 267 -24.80 3.12 17.21
N ALA A 268 -24.60 4.23 17.93
CA ALA A 268 -23.97 5.44 17.38
C ALA A 268 -22.46 5.23 17.25
N LEU A 269 -21.87 5.58 16.10
CA LEU A 269 -20.43 5.45 15.85
C LEU A 269 -19.89 4.02 16.05
N SER A 270 -20.72 3.01 15.76
CA SER A 270 -20.34 1.60 15.94
C SER A 270 -19.46 1.06 14.81
N GLY A 271 -19.44 1.74 13.66
CA GLY A 271 -18.54 1.52 12.52
C GLY A 271 -18.96 0.40 11.56
N ALA A 272 -18.54 0.50 10.29
CA ALA A 272 -18.85 -0.48 9.25
C ALA A 272 -17.73 -0.62 8.21
N ILE A 273 -17.69 -1.75 7.52
CA ILE A 273 -16.83 -2.01 6.35
C ILE A 273 -17.67 -2.35 5.13
N TYR A 274 -17.25 -1.83 3.97
CA TYR A 274 -17.84 -2.11 2.67
C TYR A 274 -16.79 -2.83 1.83
N VAL A 275 -17.16 -3.99 1.29
CA VAL A 275 -16.27 -4.78 0.43
C VAL A 275 -16.78 -4.74 -0.99
N TYR A 276 -15.90 -4.39 -1.93
CA TYR A 276 -16.18 -4.32 -3.36
C TYR A 276 -15.38 -5.37 -4.11
N ARG A 277 -15.98 -5.95 -5.15
CA ARG A 277 -15.30 -6.87 -6.07
C ARG A 277 -15.48 -6.43 -7.52
N LYS A 278 -14.38 -6.40 -8.26
CA LYS A 278 -14.34 -6.04 -9.67
C LYS A 278 -14.81 -7.23 -10.52
N THR A 279 -15.86 -7.03 -11.32
CA THR A 279 -16.37 -8.02 -12.27
C THR A 279 -16.59 -7.35 -13.61
N ASN A 280 -15.90 -7.83 -14.66
CA ASN A 280 -15.96 -7.26 -16.02
C ASN A 280 -15.72 -5.74 -16.06
N GLY A 281 -14.70 -5.26 -15.35
CA GLY A 281 -14.35 -3.84 -15.31
C GLY A 281 -15.19 -2.98 -14.37
N ILE A 282 -16.19 -3.55 -13.68
CA ILE A 282 -17.14 -2.83 -12.82
C ILE A 282 -16.96 -3.25 -11.36
N TRP A 283 -16.83 -2.28 -10.46
CA TRP A 283 -16.82 -2.51 -9.03
C TRP A 283 -18.24 -2.69 -8.50
N ASN A 284 -18.47 -3.75 -7.75
CA ASN A 284 -19.76 -4.05 -7.12
C ASN A 284 -19.55 -4.21 -5.62
N GLU A 285 -20.37 -3.56 -4.81
CA GLU A 285 -20.44 -3.86 -3.38
C GLU A 285 -20.95 -5.30 -3.19
N VAL A 286 -20.13 -6.14 -2.56
CA VAL A 286 -20.43 -7.56 -2.31
C VAL A 286 -20.65 -7.86 -0.83
N ALA A 287 -20.29 -6.94 0.07
CA ALA A 287 -20.63 -7.03 1.48
C ALA A 287 -20.64 -5.66 2.19
N TYR A 288 -21.51 -5.60 3.20
CA TYR A 288 -21.51 -4.63 4.28
C TYR A 288 -21.32 -5.40 5.58
N LEU A 289 -20.30 -5.06 6.37
CA LEU A 289 -19.87 -5.79 7.55
C LEU A 289 -19.86 -4.87 8.77
N LYS A 290 -20.31 -5.41 9.91
CA LYS A 290 -20.18 -4.80 11.23
C LYS A 290 -19.74 -5.83 12.25
N ALA A 291 -19.18 -5.38 13.37
CA ALA A 291 -18.91 -6.22 14.53
C ALA A 291 -20.19 -6.99 14.96
N PRO A 292 -20.11 -8.30 15.28
CA PRO A 292 -21.26 -9.07 15.75
C PRO A 292 -21.89 -8.53 17.05
N ASN A 293 -21.07 -7.85 17.84
CA ASN A 293 -21.36 -7.24 19.15
C ASN A 293 -21.27 -5.70 19.10
N ALA A 294 -21.56 -5.08 17.95
CA ALA A 294 -21.51 -3.63 17.79
C ALA A 294 -22.19 -2.86 18.94
N ASP A 295 -21.42 -2.05 19.67
CA ASP A 295 -21.88 -1.12 20.71
C ASP A 295 -21.60 0.34 20.30
N ASP A 296 -22.17 1.27 21.06
CA ASP A 296 -21.97 2.71 20.86
C ASP A 296 -20.48 3.06 20.96
N LYS A 297 -19.94 3.69 19.91
CA LYS A 297 -18.58 4.24 19.82
C LYS A 297 -17.45 3.22 19.79
N ASP A 298 -17.74 1.96 19.52
CA ASP A 298 -16.71 0.93 19.34
C ASP A 298 -15.81 1.20 18.12
N GLU A 299 -16.29 2.00 17.16
CA GLU A 299 -15.51 2.46 16.01
C GLU A 299 -14.96 1.33 15.12
N PHE A 300 -15.82 0.35 14.77
CA PHE A 300 -15.45 -0.79 13.91
C PHE A 300 -14.98 -0.35 12.52
N GLY A 301 -13.79 -0.78 12.13
CA GLY A 301 -13.14 -0.35 10.90
C GLY A 301 -12.13 0.78 11.09
N TYR A 302 -11.63 0.98 12.31
CA TYR A 302 -10.55 1.93 12.57
C TYR A 302 -9.33 1.63 11.68
N ALA A 303 -8.83 0.39 11.73
CA ALA A 303 -7.82 -0.15 10.82
C ALA A 303 -8.31 -1.44 10.16
N ILE A 304 -7.84 -1.72 8.94
CA ILE A 304 -8.20 -2.91 8.17
C ILE A 304 -6.98 -3.49 7.44
N ALA A 305 -6.98 -4.81 7.24
CA ALA A 305 -6.02 -5.50 6.38
C ALA A 305 -6.71 -6.61 5.59
N LEU A 306 -6.35 -6.77 4.32
CA LEU A 306 -6.94 -7.75 3.40
C LEU A 306 -5.84 -8.72 2.91
N SER A 307 -6.13 -10.02 2.87
CA SER A 307 -5.21 -11.01 2.31
C SER A 307 -5.00 -10.79 0.80
N GLY A 308 -3.88 -11.31 0.28
CA GLY A 308 -3.49 -11.15 -1.13
C GLY A 308 -4.52 -11.71 -2.11
N ASP A 309 -5.27 -12.75 -1.72
CA ASP A 309 -6.37 -13.33 -2.51
C ASP A 309 -7.73 -12.61 -2.34
N GLY A 310 -7.78 -11.62 -1.45
CA GLY A 310 -8.98 -10.83 -1.18
C GLY A 310 -10.09 -11.56 -0.44
N ASN A 311 -9.79 -12.67 0.26
CA ASN A 311 -10.81 -13.51 0.92
C ASN A 311 -10.73 -13.53 2.46
N THR A 312 -9.69 -12.98 3.07
CA THR A 312 -9.58 -12.80 4.53
C THR A 312 -9.40 -11.32 4.83
N LEU A 313 -10.21 -10.80 5.76
CA LEU A 313 -10.22 -9.40 6.16
C LEU A 313 -10.10 -9.32 7.68
N ALA A 314 -9.07 -8.65 8.17
CA ALA A 314 -8.98 -8.23 9.57
C ALA A 314 -9.54 -6.81 9.71
N VAL A 315 -10.35 -6.59 10.74
CA VAL A 315 -10.99 -5.31 11.02
C VAL A 315 -10.87 -4.99 12.50
N SER A 316 -10.34 -3.82 12.86
CA SER A 316 -10.18 -3.44 14.25
C SER A 316 -11.29 -2.53 14.79
N THR A 317 -11.41 -2.52 16.12
CA THR A 317 -12.23 -1.63 16.93
C THR A 317 -11.37 -1.15 18.08
N ILE A 318 -10.91 0.10 18.07
CA ILE A 318 -9.98 0.58 19.11
C ILE A 318 -10.67 0.87 20.45
N ASN A 319 -11.98 1.14 20.43
CA ASN A 319 -12.75 1.51 21.63
C ASN A 319 -13.53 0.35 22.25
N GLU A 320 -13.47 -0.84 21.64
CA GLU A 320 -14.11 -2.05 22.17
C GLU A 320 -13.65 -2.29 23.62
N ALA A 321 -14.64 -2.51 24.49
CA ALA A 321 -14.47 -2.33 25.93
C ALA A 321 -14.41 -3.65 26.72
N SER A 322 -14.44 -4.81 26.08
CA SER A 322 -14.35 -6.10 26.78
C SER A 322 -13.00 -6.33 27.44
N SER A 323 -13.00 -6.85 28.67
CA SER A 323 -11.80 -7.35 29.35
C SER A 323 -11.48 -8.81 29.00
N ALA A 324 -12.16 -9.37 27.99
CA ALA A 324 -11.80 -10.66 27.42
C ALA A 324 -10.35 -10.67 26.95
N THR A 325 -9.70 -11.84 27.06
CA THR A 325 -8.33 -12.07 26.58
C THR A 325 -8.31 -13.21 25.57
N GLY A 326 -7.35 -13.16 24.66
CA GLY A 326 -7.15 -14.20 23.64
C GLY A 326 -8.27 -14.25 22.60
N ILE A 327 -8.67 -15.46 22.21
CA ILE A 327 -9.55 -15.70 21.05
C ILE A 327 -10.96 -16.08 21.51
N ASP A 328 -11.96 -15.47 20.87
CA ASP A 328 -13.40 -15.74 21.05
C ASP A 328 -13.87 -15.66 22.51
N GLY A 329 -13.31 -14.70 23.25
CA GLY A 329 -13.73 -14.40 24.62
C GLY A 329 -15.11 -13.75 24.72
N ASN A 330 -15.48 -13.29 25.92
CA ASN A 330 -16.80 -12.71 26.16
C ASN A 330 -16.95 -11.30 25.55
N GLN A 331 -17.57 -11.22 24.38
CA GLN A 331 -17.85 -9.98 23.65
C GLN A 331 -18.94 -9.08 24.28
N LEU A 332 -19.62 -9.54 25.34
CA LEU A 332 -20.66 -8.76 26.04
C LEU A 332 -20.12 -8.07 27.31
N ASP A 333 -18.83 -8.25 27.59
CA ASP A 333 -18.16 -7.54 28.66
C ASP A 333 -17.75 -6.14 28.19
N ASN A 334 -17.80 -5.16 29.08
CA ASN A 334 -17.50 -3.74 28.81
C ASN A 334 -16.68 -3.12 29.97
N LEU A 335 -15.84 -3.92 30.64
CA LEU A 335 -15.09 -3.55 31.84
C LEU A 335 -13.68 -2.99 31.60
N ALA A 336 -13.17 -3.04 30.36
CA ALA A 336 -11.88 -2.49 29.95
C ALA A 336 -12.01 -1.53 28.74
N PRO A 337 -12.54 -0.30 28.93
CA PRO A 337 -12.70 0.68 27.86
C PRO A 337 -11.42 0.93 27.07
N ALA A 338 -11.55 1.00 25.73
CA ALA A 338 -10.44 1.20 24.80
C ALA A 338 -9.29 0.17 24.95
N SER A 339 -9.61 -1.04 25.41
CA SER A 339 -8.66 -2.17 25.34
C SER A 339 -8.51 -2.66 23.91
N GLY A 340 -9.54 -2.48 23.08
CA GLY A 340 -9.50 -2.70 21.63
C GLY A 340 -9.63 -4.18 21.23
N ALA A 341 -10.02 -4.44 20.00
CA ALA A 341 -10.19 -5.79 19.45
C ALA A 341 -9.97 -5.84 17.94
N VAL A 342 -9.75 -7.05 17.42
CA VAL A 342 -9.70 -7.34 15.98
C VAL A 342 -10.69 -8.44 15.64
N TYR A 343 -11.47 -8.26 14.58
CA TYR A 343 -12.41 -9.23 14.05
C TYR A 343 -11.92 -9.74 12.70
N LEU A 344 -11.90 -11.06 12.53
CA LEU A 344 -11.55 -11.70 11.26
C LEU A 344 -12.81 -12.10 10.54
N TYR A 345 -12.88 -11.76 9.26
CA TYR A 345 -13.92 -12.20 8.34
C TYR A 345 -13.29 -12.99 7.19
N VAL A 346 -13.97 -14.05 6.77
CA VAL A 346 -13.56 -14.87 5.63
C VAL A 346 -14.68 -14.98 4.61
N ASN A 347 -14.34 -14.87 3.34
CA ASN A 347 -15.26 -15.07 2.23
C ASN A 347 -15.27 -16.55 1.81
N SER A 348 -16.34 -17.28 2.12
CA SER A 348 -16.46 -18.71 1.76
C SER A 348 -17.00 -18.94 0.35
N GLY A 349 -16.83 -17.98 -0.56
CA GLY A 349 -17.25 -18.05 -1.98
C GLY A 349 -18.70 -17.64 -2.26
N SER A 350 -19.54 -17.47 -1.24
CA SER A 350 -20.91 -16.96 -1.39
C SER A 350 -21.22 -15.74 -0.52
N SER A 351 -20.46 -15.53 0.56
CA SER A 351 -20.64 -14.46 1.52
C SER A 351 -19.45 -14.37 2.47
N TRP A 352 -19.21 -13.17 2.99
CA TRP A 352 -18.29 -12.91 4.09
C TRP A 352 -18.90 -13.38 5.43
N GLN A 353 -18.14 -14.07 6.26
CA GLN A 353 -18.56 -14.60 7.55
C GLN A 353 -17.52 -14.27 8.61
N SER A 354 -17.95 -13.94 9.83
CA SER A 354 -17.03 -13.78 10.96
C SER A 354 -16.36 -15.13 11.28
N GLN A 355 -15.05 -15.11 11.44
CA GLN A 355 -14.20 -16.26 11.73
C GLN A 355 -13.69 -16.26 13.17
N ALA A 356 -13.28 -15.09 13.68
CA ALA A 356 -12.73 -14.95 15.02
C ALA A 356 -12.91 -13.53 15.56
N TYR A 357 -12.99 -13.43 16.88
CA TYR A 357 -12.81 -12.21 17.67
C TYR A 357 -11.51 -12.34 18.48
N ILE A 358 -10.60 -11.40 18.28
CA ILE A 358 -9.23 -11.45 18.79
C ILE A 358 -9.00 -10.30 19.76
N LYS A 359 -8.48 -10.66 20.93
CA LYS A 359 -8.01 -9.79 22.00
C LYS A 359 -6.56 -10.11 22.31
N SER A 360 -5.84 -9.13 22.85
CA SER A 360 -4.54 -9.39 23.46
C SER A 360 -4.67 -10.39 24.62
N SER A 361 -3.60 -11.09 24.95
CA SER A 361 -3.49 -11.98 26.12
C SER A 361 -3.57 -11.24 27.46
N ASN A 362 -3.36 -9.93 27.46
CA ASN A 362 -3.24 -9.05 28.62
C ASN A 362 -4.11 -7.78 28.49
N SER A 363 -5.32 -7.88 27.93
CA SER A 363 -6.18 -6.73 27.63
C SER A 363 -6.45 -5.79 28.82
N ASN A 364 -5.78 -4.63 28.83
CA ASN A 364 -6.00 -3.57 29.81
C ASN A 364 -6.65 -2.34 29.17
N LEU A 365 -7.13 -1.45 30.04
CA LEU A 365 -7.76 -0.21 29.62
C LEU A 365 -6.78 0.65 28.82
N VAL A 366 -7.23 1.20 27.70
CA VAL A 366 -6.46 2.14 26.87
C VAL A 366 -5.20 1.52 26.22
N ASP A 367 -5.07 0.18 26.20
CA ASP A 367 -3.99 -0.47 25.43
C ASP A 367 -4.19 -0.28 23.91
N SER A 368 -5.42 -0.02 23.47
CA SER A 368 -5.80 0.21 22.07
C SER A 368 -5.32 -0.90 21.13
N PHE A 369 -5.47 -2.15 21.54
CA PHE A 369 -5.16 -3.30 20.69
C PHE A 369 -5.97 -3.25 19.38
N GLY A 370 -5.28 -3.34 18.25
CA GLY A 370 -5.90 -3.14 16.93
C GLY A 370 -5.80 -1.71 16.42
N PHE A 371 -4.98 -0.85 17.02
CA PHE A 371 -4.72 0.49 16.48
C PHE A 371 -4.20 0.41 15.04
N SER A 372 -3.33 -0.55 14.76
CA SER A 372 -2.87 -0.94 13.43
C SER A 372 -2.94 -2.46 13.28
N VAL A 373 -3.17 -2.94 12.05
CA VAL A 373 -3.25 -4.38 11.73
C VAL A 373 -2.62 -4.65 10.37
N SER A 374 -1.95 -5.80 10.23
CA SER A 374 -1.42 -6.29 8.96
C SER A 374 -1.62 -7.81 8.83
N LEU A 375 -1.92 -8.28 7.63
CA LEU A 375 -2.11 -9.69 7.28
C LEU A 375 -1.08 -10.11 6.25
N ASP A 376 -0.57 -11.35 6.35
CA ASP A 376 0.21 -11.95 5.27
C ASP A 376 -0.68 -12.27 4.04
N SER A 377 -0.04 -12.56 2.90
CA SER A 377 -0.76 -12.78 1.63
C SER A 377 -1.73 -13.96 1.69
N ASP A 378 -1.43 -14.99 2.49
CA ASP A 378 -2.26 -16.17 2.66
C ASP A 378 -3.39 -15.96 3.70
N GLY A 379 -3.38 -14.84 4.43
CA GLY A 379 -4.35 -14.53 5.48
C GLY A 379 -4.26 -15.47 6.70
N THR A 380 -3.07 -16.00 6.98
CA THR A 380 -2.78 -16.94 8.06
C THR A 380 -1.92 -16.36 9.17
N THR A 381 -1.27 -15.23 8.96
CA THR A 381 -0.48 -14.51 9.97
C THR A 381 -1.04 -13.11 10.11
N LEU A 382 -1.33 -12.71 11.34
CA LEU A 382 -1.86 -11.39 11.69
C LEU A 382 -0.89 -10.72 12.67
N LEU A 383 -0.48 -9.50 12.33
CA LEU A 383 0.25 -8.61 13.22
C LEU A 383 -0.69 -7.50 13.70
N VAL A 384 -0.71 -7.26 15.01
CA VAL A 384 -1.61 -6.28 15.62
C VAL A 384 -0.83 -5.32 16.51
N GLY A 385 -0.92 -4.03 16.24
CA GLY A 385 -0.34 -2.97 17.07
C GLY A 385 -1.23 -2.58 18.25
N ALA A 386 -0.59 -2.23 19.37
CA ALA A 386 -1.21 -1.75 20.61
C ALA A 386 -0.31 -0.68 21.25
N PRO A 387 -0.26 0.55 20.69
CA PRO A 387 0.65 1.60 21.15
C PRO A 387 0.38 2.06 22.59
N GLY A 388 -0.82 1.76 23.13
CA GLY A 388 -1.18 2.09 24.50
C GLY A 388 -0.69 1.09 25.56
N GLU A 389 -0.23 -0.09 25.12
CA GLU A 389 0.24 -1.16 26.01
C GLU A 389 1.36 -0.66 26.94
N SER A 390 1.28 -1.02 28.22
CA SER A 390 2.03 -0.33 29.27
C SER A 390 3.07 -1.20 30.00
N SER A 391 3.38 -2.40 29.52
CA SER A 391 4.48 -3.21 30.05
C SER A 391 5.84 -2.59 29.78
N SER A 392 6.75 -2.60 30.75
CA SER A 392 8.16 -2.25 30.54
C SER A 392 9.01 -3.42 30.06
N ALA A 393 8.37 -4.54 29.70
CA ALA A 393 9.04 -5.67 29.07
C ALA A 393 9.84 -5.22 27.85
N GLN A 394 11.08 -5.70 27.76
CA GLN A 394 11.93 -5.50 26.60
C GLN A 394 12.03 -6.80 25.81
N SER A 395 12.24 -6.69 24.50
CA SER A 395 12.36 -7.83 23.59
C SER A 395 11.09 -8.69 23.48
N ILE A 396 11.22 -9.89 22.93
CA ILE A 396 10.09 -10.74 22.54
C ILE A 396 9.64 -11.63 23.71
N ASN A 397 8.33 -11.73 23.90
CA ASN A 397 7.67 -12.58 24.91
C ASN A 397 8.13 -12.28 26.34
N GLY A 398 8.33 -11.00 26.66
CA GLY A 398 8.55 -10.54 28.02
C GLY A 398 7.30 -10.63 28.90
N ASP A 399 7.36 -10.02 30.09
CA ASP A 399 6.24 -10.05 31.04
C ASP A 399 5.09 -9.11 30.60
N GLU A 400 4.10 -9.67 29.92
CA GLU A 400 2.89 -8.97 29.49
C GLU A 400 2.00 -8.49 30.64
N THR A 401 2.22 -8.96 31.88
CA THR A 401 1.44 -8.55 33.04
C THR A 401 1.98 -7.28 33.71
N ASP A 402 3.21 -6.89 33.36
CA ASP A 402 3.77 -5.61 33.78
C ASP A 402 3.00 -4.45 33.14
N ASN A 403 2.87 -3.35 33.89
CA ASN A 403 2.13 -2.14 33.52
C ASN A 403 2.87 -0.87 33.98
N THR A 404 4.20 -0.94 34.09
CA THR A 404 5.04 0.17 34.61
C THR A 404 5.63 1.08 33.54
N GLY A 405 5.61 0.67 32.26
CA GLY A 405 6.06 1.37 31.07
C GLY A 405 4.92 2.04 30.29
N SER A 406 4.21 2.98 30.92
CA SER A 406 3.08 3.73 30.33
C SER A 406 3.27 4.08 28.85
N LEU A 407 2.34 3.61 27.99
CA LEU A 407 2.33 3.87 26.53
C LEU A 407 3.68 3.56 25.84
N SER A 408 4.42 2.57 26.34
CA SER A 408 5.62 2.08 25.64
C SER A 408 5.23 1.28 24.40
N GLY A 409 4.02 0.72 24.38
CA GLY A 409 3.40 0.07 23.24
C GLY A 409 3.89 -1.35 22.99
N ALA A 410 3.12 -2.13 22.22
CA ALA A 410 3.44 -3.51 21.85
C ALA A 410 2.90 -3.87 20.48
N ALA A 411 3.39 -4.97 19.91
CA ALA A 411 2.74 -5.64 18.79
C ALA A 411 2.56 -7.14 19.09
N TYR A 412 1.52 -7.75 18.55
CA TYR A 412 1.16 -9.15 18.80
C TYR A 412 1.07 -9.90 17.49
N VAL A 413 1.65 -11.10 17.45
CA VAL A 413 1.57 -11.99 16.29
C VAL A 413 0.59 -13.10 16.60
N PHE A 414 -0.39 -13.29 15.71
CA PHE A 414 -1.32 -14.41 15.71
C PHE A 414 -1.14 -15.24 14.45
N GLU A 415 -1.23 -16.55 14.60
CA GLU A 415 -1.15 -17.49 13.48
C GLU A 415 -2.37 -18.41 13.44
N LEU A 416 -2.89 -18.64 12.24
CA LEU A 416 -3.98 -19.56 11.97
C LEU A 416 -3.42 -20.97 11.75
N GLN A 417 -3.59 -21.83 12.76
CA GLN A 417 -3.15 -23.23 12.67
C GLN A 417 -4.34 -24.16 12.89
N ASN A 418 -4.54 -25.11 11.98
CA ASN A 418 -5.68 -26.04 12.01
C ASN A 418 -7.05 -25.31 12.12
N ASN A 419 -7.19 -24.19 11.41
CA ASN A 419 -8.39 -23.34 11.41
C ASN A 419 -8.71 -22.73 12.78
N GLN A 420 -7.70 -22.54 13.64
CA GLN A 420 -7.80 -21.86 14.93
C GLN A 420 -6.68 -20.83 15.04
N TRP A 421 -7.03 -19.59 15.36
CA TRP A 421 -6.05 -18.54 15.64
C TRP A 421 -5.42 -18.77 17.02
N ALA A 422 -4.13 -18.45 17.15
CA ALA A 422 -3.44 -18.43 18.42
C ALA A 422 -2.38 -17.33 18.41
N GLN A 423 -2.19 -16.64 19.54
CA GLN A 423 -1.05 -15.75 19.72
C GLN A 423 0.23 -16.58 19.76
N THR A 424 1.20 -16.27 18.90
CA THR A 424 2.49 -16.95 18.83
C THR A 424 3.65 -16.07 19.28
N ALA A 425 3.48 -14.74 19.27
CA ALA A 425 4.46 -13.82 19.84
C ALA A 425 3.84 -12.53 20.39
N TYR A 426 4.54 -11.96 21.35
CA TYR A 426 4.40 -10.60 21.87
C TYR A 426 5.72 -9.87 21.62
N LEU A 427 5.68 -8.80 20.83
CA LEU A 427 6.83 -8.05 20.37
C LEU A 427 6.92 -6.73 21.16
N LYS A 428 8.10 -6.47 21.71
CA LYS A 428 8.50 -5.19 22.30
C LYS A 428 9.83 -4.77 21.71
N SER A 429 10.08 -3.46 21.72
CA SER A 429 11.40 -2.90 21.42
C SER A 429 12.46 -3.37 22.44
N THR A 430 13.73 -3.23 22.08
CA THR A 430 14.86 -3.46 22.99
C THR A 430 15.03 -2.38 24.04
N ASN A 431 14.52 -1.18 23.75
CA ASN A 431 14.56 0.06 24.53
C ASN A 431 13.13 0.55 24.81
N SER A 432 12.26 -0.27 25.40
CA SER A 432 10.84 0.06 25.65
C SER A 432 10.65 1.16 26.70
N ASP A 433 10.87 2.41 26.30
CA ASP A 433 10.68 3.59 27.12
C ASP A 433 9.22 4.06 27.06
N LYS A 434 8.88 4.96 27.97
CA LYS A 434 7.50 5.45 28.10
C LYS A 434 7.20 6.42 26.98
N LEU A 435 5.98 6.34 26.44
CA LEU A 435 5.46 7.20 25.37
C LEU A 435 6.02 6.90 23.97
N ASP A 436 6.95 5.96 23.85
CA ASP A 436 7.51 5.52 22.56
C ASP A 436 6.44 5.04 21.57
N SER A 437 5.30 4.56 22.09
CA SER A 437 4.12 4.15 21.32
C SER A 437 4.43 3.06 20.28
N PHE A 438 5.27 2.08 20.64
CA PHE A 438 5.61 0.96 19.76
C PHE A 438 4.34 0.21 19.32
N GLY A 439 4.24 -0.13 18.04
CA GLY A 439 3.01 -0.71 17.49
C GLY A 439 2.02 0.36 17.03
N TYR A 440 2.46 1.62 16.88
CA TYR A 440 1.65 2.67 16.28
C TYR A 440 1.22 2.27 14.87
N ASP A 441 2.17 1.84 14.04
CA ASP A 441 1.88 1.23 12.75
C ASP A 441 2.67 -0.07 12.57
N VAL A 442 2.12 -1.00 11.81
CA VAL A 442 2.67 -2.35 11.63
C VAL A 442 2.52 -2.85 10.20
N ALA A 443 3.54 -3.54 9.70
CA ALA A 443 3.52 -4.16 8.36
C ALA A 443 4.14 -5.56 8.39
N LEU A 444 3.57 -6.48 7.59
CA LEU A 444 4.07 -7.83 7.35
C LEU A 444 4.47 -7.98 5.88
N SER A 445 5.57 -8.70 5.62
CA SER A 445 5.85 -9.19 4.27
C SER A 445 4.80 -10.20 3.81
N GLU A 446 4.66 -10.41 2.50
CA GLU A 446 3.63 -11.30 1.94
C GLU A 446 3.73 -12.75 2.47
N ASP A 447 4.94 -13.21 2.79
CA ASP A 447 5.20 -14.53 3.38
C ASP A 447 5.03 -14.58 4.91
N GLY A 448 4.71 -13.46 5.54
CA GLY A 448 4.55 -13.33 6.99
C GLY A 448 5.84 -13.50 7.80
N LEU A 449 7.02 -13.51 7.17
CA LEU A 449 8.30 -13.78 7.84
C LEU A 449 9.07 -12.53 8.27
N THR A 450 8.72 -11.36 7.75
CA THR A 450 9.29 -10.07 8.15
C THR A 450 8.18 -9.19 8.69
N ALA A 451 8.37 -8.64 9.89
CA ALA A 451 7.47 -7.68 10.51
C ALA A 451 8.21 -6.36 10.75
N VAL A 452 7.57 -5.24 10.44
CA VAL A 452 8.05 -3.90 10.75
C VAL A 452 7.08 -3.26 11.73
N VAL A 453 7.60 -2.64 12.78
CA VAL A 453 6.79 -1.98 13.81
C VAL A 453 7.30 -0.55 14.04
N GLY A 454 6.42 0.42 13.83
CA GLY A 454 6.68 1.84 14.05
C GLY A 454 6.54 2.26 15.52
N SER A 455 7.36 3.23 15.93
CA SER A 455 7.41 3.80 17.27
C SER A 455 7.72 5.30 17.19
N PRO A 456 6.76 6.13 16.73
CA PRO A 456 6.99 7.54 16.43
C PRO A 456 7.28 8.42 17.65
N GLY A 457 7.04 7.93 18.87
CA GLY A 457 7.35 8.62 20.11
C GLY A 457 8.73 8.32 20.68
N GLU A 458 9.53 7.49 20.03
CA GLU A 458 10.87 7.13 20.52
C GLU A 458 11.83 8.34 20.47
N ASP A 459 12.64 8.51 21.52
CA ASP A 459 13.34 9.78 21.81
C ASP A 459 14.84 9.78 21.42
N SER A 460 15.39 8.65 20.96
CA SER A 460 16.83 8.56 20.76
C SER A 460 17.33 9.43 19.60
N ASN A 461 18.49 10.05 19.80
CA ASN A 461 19.21 10.86 18.83
C ASN A 461 20.13 10.00 17.93
N ALA A 462 19.86 8.70 17.82
CA ALA A 462 20.53 7.85 16.86
C ALA A 462 20.28 8.37 15.43
N THR A 463 21.24 8.18 14.52
CA THR A 463 21.16 8.65 13.11
C THR A 463 21.58 7.55 12.12
N SER A 464 21.56 6.31 12.59
CA SER A 464 21.98 5.15 11.82
C SER A 464 21.23 3.91 12.28
N VAL A 465 21.10 2.95 11.38
CA VAL A 465 20.61 1.60 11.71
C VAL A 465 21.42 1.00 12.87
N ASN A 466 20.72 0.50 13.89
CA ASN A 466 21.30 -0.04 15.13
C ASN A 466 22.23 0.96 15.86
N GLY A 467 21.87 2.25 15.85
CA GLY A 467 22.54 3.29 16.62
C GLY A 467 22.39 3.13 18.14
N ASP A 468 22.82 4.15 18.89
CA ASP A 468 22.70 4.15 20.36
C ASP A 468 21.26 4.47 20.78
N GLU A 469 20.47 3.42 21.00
CA GLU A 469 19.06 3.45 21.44
C GLU A 469 18.85 4.13 22.82
N MET A 470 19.92 4.49 23.55
CA MET A 470 19.81 5.05 24.90
C MET A 470 20.04 6.57 24.96
N ASP A 471 20.38 7.21 23.83
CA ASP A 471 20.61 8.66 23.75
C ASP A 471 19.31 9.43 23.55
N ASN A 472 18.46 9.50 24.57
CA ASN A 472 17.13 10.15 24.52
C ASN A 472 17.22 11.68 24.57
N SER A 473 18.04 12.28 23.69
CA SER A 473 18.23 13.74 23.60
C SER A 473 17.47 14.39 22.45
N SER A 474 16.69 13.62 21.67
CA SER A 474 15.88 14.08 20.54
C SER A 474 14.41 13.63 20.68
N ASP A 475 13.66 14.34 21.53
CA ASP A 475 12.27 14.03 21.88
C ASP A 475 11.40 13.75 20.62
N ASN A 476 10.65 12.63 20.63
CA ASN A 476 9.74 12.18 19.56
C ASN A 476 10.35 12.17 18.15
N SER A 477 11.66 11.93 18.03
CA SER A 477 12.31 11.81 16.73
C SER A 477 11.95 10.50 16.01
N GLY A 478 11.43 9.52 16.76
CA GLY A 478 10.77 8.31 16.27
C GLY A 478 11.72 7.21 15.78
N SER A 479 11.22 5.99 15.68
CA SER A 479 11.97 4.82 15.20
C SER A 479 11.06 3.75 14.57
N ALA A 480 11.66 2.76 13.91
CA ALA A 480 10.99 1.53 13.52
C ALA A 480 11.86 0.31 13.81
N TYR A 481 11.23 -0.84 14.04
CA TYR A 481 11.92 -2.08 14.42
C TYR A 481 11.55 -3.19 13.44
N VAL A 482 12.57 -3.92 12.98
CA VAL A 482 12.40 -5.05 12.07
C VAL A 482 12.54 -6.34 12.86
N PHE A 483 11.57 -7.23 12.72
CA PHE A 483 11.59 -8.58 13.27
C PHE A 483 11.55 -9.60 12.14
N VAL A 484 12.27 -10.70 12.31
CA VAL A 484 12.30 -11.81 11.35
C VAL A 484 11.93 -13.12 12.03
N HIS A 485 11.06 -13.89 11.38
CA HIS A 485 10.67 -15.22 11.81
C HIS A 485 11.54 -16.27 11.13
N ASN A 486 12.24 -17.10 11.92
CA ASN A 486 13.13 -18.14 11.39
C ASN A 486 12.42 -19.49 11.15
N GLY A 487 11.08 -19.50 11.14
CA GLY A 487 10.25 -20.70 11.07
C GLY A 487 9.96 -21.37 12.41
N THR A 488 10.51 -20.85 13.52
CA THR A 488 10.20 -21.31 14.88
C THR A 488 9.98 -20.19 15.87
N THR A 489 10.75 -19.09 15.76
CA THR A 489 10.70 -17.97 16.68
C THR A 489 10.93 -16.67 15.93
N TRP A 490 10.33 -15.60 16.43
CA TRP A 490 10.66 -14.23 16.05
C TRP A 490 11.96 -13.79 16.72
N ALA A 491 12.73 -12.94 16.05
CA ALA A 491 13.88 -12.23 16.58
C ALA A 491 13.91 -10.80 16.01
N GLN A 492 14.32 -9.82 16.81
CA GLN A 492 14.61 -8.49 16.30
C GLN A 492 15.85 -8.56 15.41
N ASP A 493 15.71 -8.13 14.16
CA ASP A 493 16.76 -8.06 13.14
C ASP A 493 17.46 -6.71 13.21
N SER A 494 16.72 -5.60 13.33
CA SER A 494 17.28 -4.25 13.33
C SER A 494 16.39 -3.20 13.98
N TYR A 495 17.04 -2.16 14.51
CA TYR A 495 16.48 -0.87 14.89
C TYR A 495 16.78 0.14 13.77
N LEU A 496 15.74 0.78 13.22
CA LEU A 496 15.80 1.71 12.10
C LEU A 496 15.52 3.13 12.57
N LYS A 497 16.29 4.05 11.99
CA LYS A 497 16.32 5.45 12.38
C LYS A 497 16.67 6.31 11.18
N ALA A 498 16.00 7.45 11.02
CA ALA A 498 16.34 8.42 9.99
C ALA A 498 17.75 8.98 10.21
N SER A 499 18.48 9.25 9.13
CA SER A 499 19.80 9.90 9.19
C SER A 499 19.77 11.34 9.74
N ASN A 500 18.61 11.99 9.66
CA ASN A 500 18.28 13.31 10.21
C ASN A 500 17.20 13.19 11.29
N SER A 501 17.53 12.54 12.40
CA SER A 501 16.60 12.28 13.51
C SER A 501 16.32 13.51 14.37
N ASP A 502 15.73 14.54 13.78
CA ASP A 502 15.36 15.75 14.47
C ASP A 502 14.12 15.54 15.35
N SER A 503 14.02 16.36 16.40
CA SER A 503 12.97 16.24 17.41
C SER A 503 11.59 16.54 16.80
N GLU A 504 10.60 15.74 17.19
CA GLU A 504 9.20 15.81 16.74
C GLU A 504 8.95 15.44 15.27
N ASP A 505 9.94 14.90 14.54
CA ASP A 505 9.76 14.42 13.16
C ASP A 505 8.85 13.20 13.06
N GLN A 506 8.73 12.43 14.16
CA GLN A 506 7.84 11.27 14.29
C GLN A 506 8.09 10.18 13.24
N PHE A 507 9.35 9.88 12.95
CA PHE A 507 9.72 8.75 12.09
C PHE A 507 9.13 7.44 12.61
N GLY A 508 8.58 6.61 11.71
CA GLY A 508 7.86 5.39 12.10
C GLY A 508 6.38 5.63 12.40
N HIS A 509 5.83 6.78 11.99
CA HIS A 509 4.39 7.02 12.05
C HIS A 509 3.61 6.11 11.10
N SER A 510 4.16 5.88 9.91
CA SER A 510 3.66 4.90 8.94
C SER A 510 4.82 4.02 8.49
N VAL A 511 4.57 2.73 8.28
CA VAL A 511 5.57 1.76 7.84
C VAL A 511 4.97 0.79 6.83
N ASP A 512 5.75 0.40 5.83
CA ASP A 512 5.38 -0.70 4.94
C ASP A 512 6.61 -1.50 4.50
N VAL A 513 6.40 -2.76 4.11
CA VAL A 513 7.45 -3.68 3.67
C VAL A 513 7.02 -4.45 2.43
N ASN A 514 7.92 -4.56 1.46
CA ASN A 514 7.63 -5.27 0.21
C ASN A 514 7.50 -6.80 0.41
N SER A 515 7.03 -7.49 -0.64
CA SER A 515 6.71 -8.93 -0.62
C SER A 515 7.82 -9.83 -0.07
N ASP A 516 9.08 -9.58 -0.44
CA ASP A 516 10.22 -10.41 -0.03
C ASP A 516 10.95 -9.90 1.22
N GLY A 517 10.45 -8.85 1.87
CA GLY A 517 11.01 -8.32 3.11
C GLY A 517 12.38 -7.66 2.93
N THR A 518 12.68 -7.10 1.75
CA THR A 518 13.99 -6.49 1.44
C THR A 518 13.97 -4.97 1.27
N VAL A 519 12.79 -4.38 1.14
CA VAL A 519 12.59 -2.92 1.06
C VAL A 519 11.55 -2.52 2.10
N ILE A 520 11.88 -1.51 2.90
CA ILE A 520 10.98 -0.94 3.90
C ILE A 520 10.81 0.56 3.59
N ALA A 521 9.58 1.03 3.61
CA ALA A 521 9.23 2.45 3.56
C ALA A 521 8.78 2.92 4.94
N ILE A 522 9.22 4.11 5.36
CA ILE A 522 8.88 4.69 6.66
C ILE A 522 8.55 6.16 6.50
N GLY A 523 7.38 6.57 6.99
CA GLY A 523 6.96 7.97 7.02
C GLY A 523 7.38 8.73 8.28
N ALA A 524 7.69 10.01 8.12
CA ALA A 524 7.94 11.00 9.16
C ALA A 524 7.20 12.29 8.80
N PHE A 525 5.88 12.31 9.03
CA PHE A 525 5.01 13.36 8.51
C PHE A 525 5.26 14.75 9.09
N ASN A 526 6.03 14.85 10.19
CA ASN A 526 6.39 16.14 10.79
C ASN A 526 7.78 16.65 10.42
N GLU A 527 8.56 15.88 9.65
CA GLU A 527 9.85 16.31 9.12
C GLU A 527 9.74 17.69 8.45
N ALA A 528 10.75 18.54 8.66
CA ALA A 528 10.61 19.97 8.48
C ALA A 528 11.36 20.57 7.29
N SER A 529 11.64 19.82 6.22
CA SER A 529 12.35 20.35 5.04
C SER A 529 11.45 20.66 3.83
N ASP A 530 11.91 21.59 2.98
CA ASP A 530 11.44 21.80 1.59
C ASP A 530 12.53 21.32 0.61
N SER A 531 13.15 20.18 0.94
CA SER A 531 14.21 19.61 0.12
C SER A 531 13.64 18.79 -1.05
N GLU A 532 14.44 18.64 -2.11
CA GLU A 532 14.20 17.66 -3.16
C GLU A 532 14.53 16.22 -2.70
N ILE A 533 14.10 15.22 -3.48
CA ILE A 533 14.43 13.80 -3.29
C ILE A 533 15.94 13.63 -3.17
N ASN A 534 16.40 12.92 -2.14
CA ASN A 534 17.82 12.70 -1.83
C ASN A 534 18.63 14.01 -1.68
N GLY A 535 17.95 15.10 -1.33
CA GLY A 535 18.55 16.43 -1.17
C GLY A 535 19.17 16.64 0.22
N ASN A 536 19.02 17.85 0.75
CA ASN A 536 19.62 18.22 2.03
C ASN A 536 18.71 17.86 3.22
N GLU A 537 18.93 16.70 3.82
CA GLU A 537 18.21 16.22 5.00
C GLU A 537 18.43 17.06 6.27
N SER A 538 19.41 17.98 6.29
CA SER A 538 19.58 18.91 7.41
C SER A 538 18.70 20.17 7.29
N ASP A 539 17.90 20.27 6.24
CA ASP A 539 17.00 21.40 6.06
C ASP A 539 15.82 21.31 7.03
N ASN A 540 15.47 22.44 7.62
CA ASN A 540 14.40 22.58 8.61
C ASN A 540 13.56 23.84 8.30
N SER A 541 13.40 24.14 7.00
CA SER A 541 12.79 25.37 6.52
C SER A 541 11.26 25.33 6.39
N ALA A 542 10.64 24.14 6.34
CA ALA A 542 9.22 23.92 6.12
C ALA A 542 8.64 22.92 7.15
N SER A 543 8.32 23.43 8.34
CA SER A 543 7.78 22.63 9.45
C SER A 543 6.57 21.78 9.03
N GLY A 544 6.66 20.47 9.28
CA GLY A 544 5.58 19.53 9.01
C GLY A 544 5.27 19.31 7.53
N ALA A 545 6.20 19.63 6.63
CA ALA A 545 6.10 19.25 5.23
C ALA A 545 6.13 17.72 5.07
N GLY A 546 6.92 17.05 5.93
CA GLY A 546 6.97 15.60 6.07
C GLY A 546 7.87 14.92 5.05
N ALA A 547 8.33 13.71 5.36
CA ALA A 547 9.22 12.92 4.53
C ALA A 547 8.86 11.42 4.56
N ALA A 548 9.38 10.67 3.59
CA ALA A 548 9.42 9.21 3.66
C ALA A 548 10.85 8.73 3.39
N TYR A 549 11.22 7.58 3.95
CA TYR A 549 12.57 7.02 3.88
C TYR A 549 12.49 5.58 3.40
N LEU A 550 13.42 5.19 2.52
CA LEU A 550 13.53 3.80 2.05
C LEU A 550 14.80 3.15 2.60
N PHE A 551 14.59 1.98 3.20
CA PHE A 551 15.64 1.12 3.71
C PHE A 551 15.72 -0.15 2.88
N TYR A 552 16.95 -0.56 2.57
CA TYR A 552 17.23 -1.74 1.76
C TYR A 552 18.04 -2.77 2.53
N LYS A 553 17.63 -4.03 2.43
CA LYS A 553 18.33 -5.15 3.05
C LYS A 553 19.48 -5.61 2.15
N SER A 554 20.70 -5.48 2.66
CA SER A 554 21.92 -5.97 2.01
C SER A 554 22.56 -7.12 2.80
N GLN A 555 23.67 -7.68 2.29
CA GLN A 555 24.49 -8.62 3.04
C GLN A 555 25.09 -8.03 4.33
N ALA A 556 25.22 -6.69 4.40
CA ALA A 556 25.71 -5.98 5.57
C ALA A 556 24.60 -5.63 6.58
N GLY A 557 23.34 -5.97 6.27
CA GLY A 557 22.16 -5.55 7.02
C GLY A 557 21.39 -4.44 6.29
N TRP A 558 20.42 -3.84 7.00
CA TRP A 558 19.62 -2.73 6.52
C TRP A 558 20.44 -1.44 6.44
N GLN A 559 20.19 -0.62 5.43
CA GLN A 559 20.72 0.73 5.27
C GLN A 559 19.62 1.63 4.71
N GLN A 560 19.60 2.91 5.12
CA GLN A 560 18.82 3.93 4.42
C GLN A 560 19.51 4.24 3.10
N GLU A 561 18.80 4.16 1.99
CA GLU A 561 19.36 4.49 0.67
C GLU A 561 18.66 5.71 0.06
N ASP A 562 17.37 5.92 0.35
CA ASP A 562 16.63 7.04 -0.21
C ASP A 562 15.84 7.84 0.83
N TYR A 563 15.78 9.13 0.55
CA TYR A 563 15.05 10.18 1.24
C TYR A 563 14.06 10.82 0.26
N MET A 564 12.77 10.62 0.53
CA MET A 564 11.69 10.91 -0.40
C MET A 564 10.96 12.18 0.01
N LYS A 565 10.77 13.06 -0.96
CA LYS A 565 10.07 14.34 -0.83
C LYS A 565 9.15 14.58 -2.03
N ALA A 566 8.04 15.27 -1.78
CA ALA A 566 7.17 15.76 -2.84
C ALA A 566 7.84 16.92 -3.59
N VAL A 567 7.55 17.05 -4.89
CA VAL A 567 8.03 18.16 -5.74
C VAL A 567 7.55 19.54 -5.26
N ASN A 568 6.44 19.60 -4.53
CA ASN A 568 5.82 20.78 -3.96
C ASN A 568 5.67 20.63 -2.44
N SER A 569 6.76 20.27 -1.75
CA SER A 569 6.77 20.09 -0.30
C SER A 569 6.52 21.42 0.42
N ASP A 570 5.29 21.71 0.81
CA ASP A 570 4.97 22.92 1.58
C ASP A 570 4.80 22.61 3.07
N ALA A 571 5.02 23.64 3.90
CA ALA A 571 4.88 23.51 5.34
C ALA A 571 3.47 23.05 5.72
N SER A 572 3.40 22.03 6.58
CA SER A 572 2.18 21.38 7.05
C SER A 572 1.48 20.45 6.05
N ASP A 573 2.06 20.08 4.91
CA ASP A 573 1.44 19.15 3.96
C ASP A 573 1.33 17.69 4.48
N LYS A 574 2.12 17.34 5.50
CA LYS A 574 2.12 16.02 6.15
C LYS A 574 2.47 14.86 5.20
N PHE A 575 3.38 15.09 4.25
CA PHE A 575 3.90 14.02 3.40
C PHE A 575 4.51 12.88 4.24
N GLY A 576 4.13 11.64 3.99
CA GLY A 576 4.54 10.50 4.80
C GLY A 576 3.55 10.15 5.92
N SER A 577 2.35 10.75 5.93
CA SER A 577 1.26 10.30 6.81
C SER A 577 0.87 8.84 6.57
N ASP A 578 0.97 8.38 5.32
CA ASP A 578 0.79 6.97 4.95
C ASP A 578 1.76 6.64 3.81
N VAL A 579 2.38 5.46 3.84
CA VAL A 579 3.36 4.98 2.86
C VAL A 579 3.00 3.56 2.46
N GLN A 580 3.01 3.28 1.15
CA GLN A 580 2.65 1.97 0.60
C GLN A 580 3.58 1.58 -0.55
N LEU A 581 4.13 0.38 -0.52
CA LEU A 581 5.00 -0.21 -1.53
C LEU A 581 4.22 -1.20 -2.40
N SER A 582 4.56 -1.27 -3.69
CA SER A 582 4.17 -2.44 -4.50
C SER A 582 4.92 -3.70 -4.04
N SER A 583 4.38 -4.89 -4.32
CA SER A 583 4.99 -6.17 -3.91
C SER A 583 6.46 -6.29 -4.31
N ASN A 584 6.84 -5.77 -5.49
CA ASN A 584 8.21 -5.81 -6.00
C ASN A 584 9.14 -4.70 -5.43
N GLY A 585 8.64 -3.81 -4.58
CA GLY A 585 9.39 -2.70 -3.98
C GLY A 585 9.84 -1.62 -4.97
N LYS A 586 9.19 -1.51 -6.15
CA LYS A 586 9.57 -0.56 -7.22
C LYS A 586 8.61 0.60 -7.43
N ALA A 587 7.44 0.57 -6.80
CA ALA A 587 6.56 1.70 -6.68
C ALA A 587 6.38 2.02 -5.20
N LEU A 588 6.42 3.30 -4.86
CA LEU A 588 6.15 3.85 -3.54
C LEU A 588 5.04 4.88 -3.71
N VAL A 589 4.00 4.77 -2.91
CA VAL A 589 2.93 5.75 -2.82
C VAL A 589 2.98 6.42 -1.46
N VAL A 590 2.92 7.75 -1.44
CA VAL A 590 3.00 8.52 -0.19
C VAL A 590 1.87 9.53 -0.11
N GLY A 591 1.19 9.55 1.04
CA GLY A 591 0.09 10.47 1.35
C GLY A 591 0.56 11.78 1.96
N ALA A 592 -0.11 12.86 1.59
CA ALA A 592 0.04 14.21 2.15
C ALA A 592 -1.37 14.81 2.36
N PRO A 593 -2.12 14.36 3.38
CA PRO A 593 -3.54 14.71 3.55
C PRO A 593 -3.80 16.19 3.78
N ASP A 594 -2.77 16.95 4.18
CA ASP A 594 -2.91 18.37 4.49
C ASP A 594 -2.46 19.28 3.32
N GLU A 595 -2.02 18.70 2.19
CA GLU A 595 -1.64 19.44 0.99
C GLU A 595 -2.79 20.35 0.49
N ALA A 596 -2.43 21.57 0.09
CA ALA A 596 -3.38 22.68 0.01
C ALA A 596 -3.81 23.09 -1.41
N SER A 597 -3.60 22.24 -2.42
CA SER A 597 -3.93 22.57 -3.81
C SER A 597 -5.38 22.21 -4.18
N SER A 598 -6.04 23.06 -4.96
CA SER A 598 -7.33 22.75 -5.59
C SER A 598 -7.24 21.97 -6.92
N SER A 599 -6.03 21.56 -7.31
CA SER A 599 -5.82 20.71 -8.49
C SER A 599 -6.63 19.42 -8.43
N GLN A 600 -7.00 18.88 -9.60
CA GLN A 600 -7.82 17.68 -9.71
C GLN A 600 -7.15 16.63 -10.62
N GLY A 601 -7.38 15.36 -10.32
CA GLY A 601 -6.88 14.25 -11.12
C GLY A 601 -5.36 14.09 -11.06
N LEU A 602 -4.74 13.78 -12.20
CA LEU A 602 -3.32 13.47 -12.30
C LEU A 602 -2.54 14.66 -12.85
N ASP A 603 -1.38 14.94 -12.25
CA ASP A 603 -0.42 15.97 -12.64
C ASP A 603 -1.04 17.36 -12.85
N GLY A 604 -1.88 17.76 -11.89
CA GLY A 604 -2.42 19.10 -11.80
C GLY A 604 -1.35 20.18 -11.55
N ASP A 605 -1.79 21.42 -11.36
CA ASP A 605 -0.90 22.53 -11.03
C ASP A 605 -0.39 22.38 -9.58
N VAL A 606 0.88 22.03 -9.45
CA VAL A 606 1.61 21.84 -8.18
C VAL A 606 2.01 23.15 -7.49
N GLN A 607 1.61 24.31 -8.02
CA GLN A 607 1.89 25.62 -7.41
C GLN A 607 0.67 26.22 -6.69
N LEU A 608 -0.48 25.54 -6.75
CA LEU A 608 -1.69 25.99 -6.10
C LEU A 608 -1.66 25.67 -4.61
N ASN A 609 -2.14 26.61 -3.81
CA ASN A 609 -2.22 26.54 -2.34
C ASN A 609 -3.50 27.23 -1.85
N ASP A 610 -4.63 26.94 -2.52
CA ASP A 610 -5.92 27.63 -2.37
C ASP A 610 -7.07 26.75 -1.83
N ALA A 611 -6.81 25.48 -1.52
CA ALA A 611 -7.74 24.54 -0.89
C ALA A 611 -7.06 23.82 0.29
N SER A 612 -7.02 24.47 1.46
CA SER A 612 -6.38 23.93 2.66
C SER A 612 -6.85 22.51 2.99
N THR A 613 -5.91 21.61 3.28
CA THR A 613 -6.17 20.22 3.67
C THR A 613 -7.10 19.48 2.70
N ALA A 614 -7.00 19.80 1.41
CA ALA A 614 -7.67 19.04 0.38
C ALA A 614 -6.97 17.69 0.17
N GLY A 615 -5.64 17.67 0.36
CA GLY A 615 -4.81 16.49 0.42
C GLY A 615 -4.37 15.98 -0.95
N ALA A 616 -3.24 15.29 -0.99
CA ALA A 616 -2.63 14.75 -2.19
C ALA A 616 -1.98 13.38 -1.93
N VAL A 617 -1.72 12.67 -3.03
CA VAL A 617 -0.92 11.44 -3.05
C VAL A 617 0.16 11.56 -4.12
N TYR A 618 1.34 11.03 -3.84
CA TYR A 618 2.48 11.05 -4.75
C TYR A 618 2.91 9.62 -5.07
N LEU A 619 3.03 9.31 -6.37
CA LEU A 619 3.56 8.04 -6.83
C LEU A 619 5.01 8.24 -7.26
N PHE A 620 5.90 7.43 -6.68
CA PHE A 620 7.30 7.33 -7.07
C PHE A 620 7.55 5.97 -7.68
N THR A 621 8.42 5.92 -8.69
CA THR A 621 8.85 4.67 -9.34
C THR A 621 10.37 4.59 -9.37
N ASP A 622 10.92 3.43 -9.04
CA ASP A 622 12.33 3.11 -9.24
C ASP A 622 12.63 2.84 -10.72
N VAL A 623 13.38 3.74 -11.35
CA VAL A 623 13.84 3.62 -12.73
C VAL A 623 15.35 3.40 -12.74
N GLU A 624 15.76 2.13 -12.85
CA GLU A 624 17.16 1.69 -12.90
C GLU A 624 17.98 2.02 -11.64
N GLY A 625 17.38 1.94 -10.45
CA GLY A 625 18.04 2.24 -9.17
C GLY A 625 17.99 3.73 -8.82
N THR A 626 16.98 4.44 -9.32
CA THR A 626 16.78 5.87 -9.05
C THR A 626 15.29 6.15 -8.97
N TRP A 627 14.85 6.56 -7.79
CA TRP A 627 13.47 6.97 -7.57
C TRP A 627 13.16 8.30 -8.24
N GLN A 628 12.02 8.35 -8.89
CA GLN A 628 11.48 9.54 -9.51
C GLN A 628 10.01 9.66 -9.14
N GLN A 629 9.56 10.86 -8.78
CA GLN A 629 8.12 11.13 -8.71
C GLN A 629 7.56 11.03 -10.12
N THR A 630 6.70 10.04 -10.34
CA THR A 630 6.05 9.82 -11.64
C THR A 630 4.72 10.53 -11.73
N GLU A 631 3.97 10.61 -10.63
CA GLU A 631 2.64 11.25 -10.65
C GLU A 631 2.38 12.06 -9.37
N TYR A 632 1.69 13.18 -9.52
CA TYR A 632 0.98 13.91 -8.47
C TYR A 632 -0.52 13.66 -8.60
N ILE A 633 -1.14 13.11 -7.56
CA ILE A 633 -2.48 12.52 -7.62
C ILE A 633 -3.43 13.28 -6.68
N LYS A 634 -4.54 13.73 -7.25
CA LYS A 634 -5.62 14.45 -6.58
C LYS A 634 -6.96 13.81 -6.92
N SER A 635 -7.93 13.93 -6.01
CA SER A 635 -9.29 13.51 -6.26
C SER A 635 -9.91 14.21 -7.49
N ARG A 636 -10.98 13.63 -8.02
CA ARG A 636 -11.70 14.24 -9.15
C ARG A 636 -12.45 15.51 -8.76
N ASN A 637 -12.87 15.60 -7.51
CA ASN A 637 -13.73 16.62 -6.92
C ASN A 637 -13.04 17.22 -5.70
N THR A 638 -11.77 17.60 -5.85
CA THR A 638 -10.96 18.16 -4.77
C THR A 638 -11.60 19.38 -4.14
N ASP A 639 -11.88 19.30 -2.85
CA ASP A 639 -12.35 20.40 -2.02
C ASP A 639 -11.52 20.55 -0.73
N ALA A 640 -11.51 21.76 -0.18
CA ALA A 640 -10.79 22.05 1.04
C ALA A 640 -11.39 21.28 2.23
N GLY A 641 -10.54 20.58 2.98
CA GLY A 641 -10.96 19.80 4.14
C GLY A 641 -11.22 18.32 3.87
N ASP A 642 -11.11 17.83 2.63
CA ASP A 642 -11.41 16.44 2.28
C ASP A 642 -10.39 15.43 2.83
N GLY A 643 -9.14 15.88 3.06
CA GLY A 643 -8.06 15.05 3.59
C GLY A 643 -7.68 13.87 2.68
N PHE A 644 -7.73 14.05 1.36
CA PHE A 644 -7.38 13.02 0.39
C PHE A 644 -5.93 12.54 0.58
N GLY A 645 -5.71 11.23 0.64
CA GLY A 645 -4.38 10.68 0.89
C GLY A 645 -4.08 10.38 2.35
N GLY A 646 -5.07 10.52 3.24
CA GLY A 646 -4.95 10.09 4.64
C GLY A 646 -4.98 8.57 4.84
N ALA A 647 -5.41 7.82 3.82
CA ALA A 647 -5.34 6.36 3.77
C ALA A 647 -5.14 5.89 2.33
N ILE A 648 -4.21 4.97 2.12
CA ILE A 648 -3.74 4.53 0.81
C ILE A 648 -3.62 3.01 0.79
N ALA A 649 -3.93 2.39 -0.35
CA ALA A 649 -3.59 1.00 -0.60
C ALA A 649 -3.26 0.78 -2.09
N ILE A 650 -2.22 0.02 -2.38
CA ILE A 650 -1.80 -0.32 -3.76
C ILE A 650 -1.80 -1.83 -3.98
N SER A 651 -2.27 -2.28 -5.16
CA SER A 651 -2.21 -3.69 -5.52
C SER A 651 -0.76 -4.15 -5.73
N GLY A 652 -0.52 -5.45 -5.58
CA GLY A 652 0.84 -6.00 -5.64
C GLY A 652 1.57 -5.75 -6.96
N ASP A 653 0.82 -5.66 -8.06
CA ASP A 653 1.33 -5.30 -9.39
C ASP A 653 1.49 -3.79 -9.63
N GLY A 654 1.08 -2.95 -8.68
CA GLY A 654 1.15 -1.49 -8.75
C GLY A 654 0.08 -0.83 -9.63
N ASN A 655 -0.89 -1.59 -10.17
CA ASN A 655 -1.82 -1.07 -11.18
C ASN A 655 -3.16 -0.54 -10.64
N THR A 656 -3.50 -0.87 -9.39
CA THR A 656 -4.71 -0.39 -8.72
C THR A 656 -4.29 0.35 -7.46
N LEU A 657 -4.56 1.66 -7.42
CA LEU A 657 -4.37 2.51 -6.26
C LEU A 657 -5.74 2.90 -5.72
N VAL A 658 -5.94 2.72 -4.41
CA VAL A 658 -7.12 3.18 -3.67
C VAL A 658 -6.69 4.27 -2.70
N VAL A 659 -7.41 5.39 -2.69
CA VAL A 659 -7.12 6.51 -1.79
C VAL A 659 -8.37 6.95 -1.06
N GLY A 660 -8.29 7.03 0.26
CA GLY A 660 -9.35 7.53 1.13
C GLY A 660 -9.34 9.06 1.26
N ALA A 661 -10.53 9.64 1.39
CA ALA A 661 -10.79 11.03 1.76
C ALA A 661 -11.95 11.06 2.76
N LYS A 662 -11.63 10.77 4.02
CA LYS A 662 -12.64 10.51 5.06
C LYS A 662 -13.53 11.70 5.40
N ASP A 663 -13.10 12.91 5.07
CA ASP A 663 -13.81 14.15 5.40
C ASP A 663 -14.55 14.76 4.20
N GLU A 664 -14.44 14.12 3.03
CA GLU A 664 -15.17 14.49 1.82
C GLU A 664 -16.68 14.56 2.08
N ALA A 665 -17.35 15.55 1.46
CA ALA A 665 -18.69 15.98 1.87
C ALA A 665 -19.83 15.68 0.89
N SER A 666 -19.60 14.89 -0.17
CA SER A 666 -20.66 14.62 -1.16
C SER A 666 -21.66 13.57 -0.69
N ASP A 667 -22.92 13.71 -1.11
CA ASP A 667 -23.99 12.74 -0.80
C ASP A 667 -24.01 11.52 -1.74
N GLY A 668 -23.05 11.46 -2.68
CA GLY A 668 -22.92 10.40 -3.68
C GLY A 668 -23.86 10.51 -4.89
N SER A 669 -24.79 11.48 -4.92
CA SER A 669 -25.69 11.73 -6.06
C SER A 669 -25.10 12.69 -7.10
N ASP A 670 -24.24 13.61 -6.64
CA ASP A 670 -23.39 14.49 -7.44
C ASP A 670 -22.04 14.58 -6.74
N PHE A 671 -20.95 14.36 -7.47
CA PHE A 671 -19.60 14.38 -6.90
C PHE A 671 -19.17 15.79 -6.49
N ASN A 672 -19.80 16.85 -6.98
CA ASN A 672 -19.50 18.22 -6.53
C ASN A 672 -20.48 18.73 -5.47
N ASP A 673 -21.36 17.86 -4.97
CA ASP A 673 -22.18 18.19 -3.82
C ASP A 673 -21.32 18.21 -2.54
N ASN A 674 -21.62 19.14 -1.64
CA ASN A 674 -20.96 19.28 -0.34
C ASN A 674 -22.00 19.36 0.79
N SER A 675 -23.12 18.66 0.63
CA SER A 675 -24.25 18.71 1.56
C SER A 675 -24.13 17.76 2.75
N SER A 676 -23.23 16.79 2.70
CA SER A 676 -23.08 15.71 3.70
C SER A 676 -21.66 15.67 4.28
N SER A 677 -21.33 16.66 5.12
CA SER A 677 -19.99 16.80 5.72
C SER A 677 -19.50 15.51 6.39
N GLY A 678 -18.26 15.11 6.07
CA GLY A 678 -17.61 13.94 6.67
C GLY A 678 -18.28 12.61 6.30
N SER A 679 -19.07 12.58 5.23
CA SER A 679 -19.63 11.32 4.72
C SER A 679 -18.53 10.44 4.13
N GLY A 680 -17.49 11.07 3.58
CA GLY A 680 -16.26 10.46 3.13
C GLY A 680 -16.36 9.78 1.77
N ALA A 681 -15.21 9.45 1.19
CA ALA A 681 -15.09 8.83 -0.12
C ALA A 681 -13.82 7.96 -0.22
N ALA A 682 -13.82 7.02 -1.17
CA ALA A 682 -12.59 6.35 -1.62
C ALA A 682 -12.49 6.39 -3.16
N TYR A 683 -11.30 6.67 -3.67
CA TYR A 683 -11.02 6.86 -5.08
C TYR A 683 -10.19 5.71 -5.62
N ILE A 684 -10.43 5.30 -6.86
CA ILE A 684 -9.72 4.20 -7.52
C ILE A 684 -9.06 4.71 -8.80
N TYR A 685 -7.75 4.56 -8.89
CA TYR A 685 -6.93 4.97 -10.04
C TYR A 685 -6.43 3.79 -10.85
#